data_AF-A0A0D2KER1-F1
#
_entry.id   AF-A0A0D2KER1-F1
#
_cell.length_a   1.000
_cell.length_b   1.000
_cell.length_c   1.000
_cell.angle_alpha   90.00
_cell.angle_beta   90.00
_cell.angle_gamma   90.00
#
_symmetry.space_group_name_H-M   'P 1'
#
loop_
_entity.id
_entity.type
_entity.pdbx_description
1 polymer ?
#
loop_
_entity_poly.entity_id
_entity_poly.type
_entity_poly.pdbx_seq_one_letter_code
_entity_poly.pdbx_strand_id
1 'polypeptide(L)'
;MPTIGYTASSSTGVLTLNFSWTAAAPAGAAGGAPFADGGLWLAPGVAAQPLDTCNLWHSPTSTLVPSNCSTTPVLTVATATPGIVGVQIKHADGRDAMAFNFDCSAANEACRTTARVALAWMLNTAVPAPSAAPPSSPSPSPSPSPSPSPVPSPNPSPTPLPATLFLEHRILILTTPGFAEVDFLEGVLTGYGVPYDVLRWDAADAARPNLMTTLWDADGSARYSSFAMFPNLEGDGLMNASEVATVWDFQRRTGARSVKFGASHMSAGFAAPASTACSSAAGALSLTADAPLGVSGVKATASPQYDGIWRCPSTVSPSATCPIWGPGFEGGLYPNCTVKPIVSAGTTGAVAGLIKYQDGRESMAFTHSCAAWSPSCMLLGHMAVAWMARNVIPGERAALLSVQIDDMFLTTEQTGVAQPYRVKTADLTRHLAWQAALKAGTRLGQQQQQQQQQQQQQQQQQQQQQLEMPFNGNGILDNITALTPLAVDGDGCTATPTYTTLNCSCWLSGYDSCPATAPQFCRQCTKNWPKPLAAGINKVTSLPDLTKWTTANLMADPLAAMVMNDTNGAATQFWWSHHTFTHQNLDNATKYDTTQQIDLNQKMAASLGLTARPSYSSACMVTPEISGLVNGDALAALTSKGIQCGTGDNTWAHLRNLAAPHQMLYTTQALSNFAGFAVLPRFATEIYYNCSTQAQNLALYNNLYRTQLGTSTMTQVLDREAARVLSNMMALRKDP
;
A
#
# COMPACT_ATOMS: atom_id res chain seq x y z
N MET A 1 23.71 20.84 18.24
CA MET A 1 23.01 20.30 17.05
C MET A 1 22.86 21.44 16.06
N PRO A 2 23.04 21.23 14.74
CA PRO A 2 22.94 22.32 13.78
C PRO A 2 21.50 22.82 13.78
N THR A 3 21.30 24.11 13.99
CA THR A 3 19.97 24.72 13.88
C THR A 3 19.83 25.27 12.47
N ILE A 4 18.81 24.83 11.74
CA ILE A 4 18.49 25.32 10.39
C ILE A 4 17.56 26.53 10.56
N GLY A 5 18.08 27.72 10.28
CA GLY A 5 17.30 28.95 10.25
C GLY A 5 17.01 29.37 8.81
N TYR A 6 15.79 29.85 8.56
CA TYR A 6 15.41 30.46 7.28
C TYR A 6 15.25 31.97 7.47
N THR A 7 15.93 32.76 6.64
CA THR A 7 15.70 34.19 6.54
C THR A 7 15.38 34.55 5.09
N ALA A 8 14.18 35.06 4.85
CA ALA A 8 13.81 35.65 3.57
C ALA A 8 14.20 37.13 3.59
N SER A 9 15.14 37.54 2.72
CA SER A 9 15.41 38.95 2.44
C SER A 9 14.48 39.44 1.34
N SER A 10 13.70 40.48 1.62
CA SER A 10 12.70 41.03 0.70
C SER A 10 13.27 41.89 -0.43
N SER A 11 14.59 41.91 -0.66
CA SER A 11 15.19 42.83 -1.65
C SER A 11 15.98 42.19 -2.80
N THR A 12 16.23 40.87 -2.81
CA THR A 12 16.99 40.22 -3.93
C THR A 12 16.50 38.84 -4.37
N GLY A 13 15.43 38.28 -3.79
CA GLY A 13 14.84 37.01 -4.28
C GLY A 13 15.73 35.76 -4.11
N VAL A 14 16.83 35.85 -3.37
CA VAL A 14 17.73 34.74 -3.06
C VAL A 14 17.30 34.06 -1.76
N LEU A 15 17.05 32.74 -1.81
CA LEU A 15 16.86 31.92 -0.62
C LEU A 15 18.23 31.36 -0.19
N THR A 16 18.74 31.80 0.96
CA THR A 16 20.02 31.30 1.51
C THR A 16 19.75 30.38 2.70
N LEU A 17 20.31 29.17 2.67
CA LEU A 17 20.26 28.21 3.79
C LEU A 17 21.53 28.38 4.62
N ASN A 18 21.41 28.91 5.84
CA ASN A 18 22.54 29.07 6.77
C ASN A 18 22.48 28.03 7.89
N PHE A 19 23.65 27.48 8.25
CA PHE A 19 23.82 26.53 9.35
C PHE A 19 24.61 27.19 10.48
N SER A 20 24.03 27.28 11.69
CA SER A 20 24.72 27.84 12.85
C SER A 20 24.96 26.77 13.94
N TRP A 21 26.08 26.92 14.66
CA TRP A 21 26.45 26.13 15.84
C TRP A 21 26.78 27.12 16.97
N THR A 22 26.02 27.08 18.07
CA THR A 22 26.26 27.98 19.22
C THR A 22 26.97 27.24 20.35
N ALA A 23 28.09 27.82 20.82
CA ALA A 23 28.66 27.59 22.14
C ALA A 23 28.47 28.88 22.95
N ALA A 24 28.03 28.77 24.21
CA ALA A 24 27.65 29.90 25.06
C ALA A 24 28.87 30.75 25.49
N ALA A 25 28.72 32.08 25.52
CA ALA A 25 29.67 33.02 26.12
C ALA A 25 28.91 34.09 26.96
N PRO A 26 29.54 34.66 28.01
CA PRO A 26 28.87 35.49 29.01
C PRO A 26 28.69 36.96 28.60
N ALA A 27 27.84 37.65 29.36
CA ALA A 27 27.23 38.95 29.07
C ALA A 27 28.17 40.17 29.14
N GLY A 28 27.94 41.13 28.23
CA GLY A 28 28.27 42.55 28.40
C GLY A 28 29.06 43.19 27.26
N ALA A 29 28.37 43.91 26.36
CA ALA A 29 28.85 45.16 25.71
C ALA A 29 27.76 45.68 24.74
N ALA A 30 27.51 46.99 24.79
CA ALA A 30 26.46 47.68 24.04
C ALA A 30 26.99 48.35 22.75
N GLY A 31 26.13 48.41 21.72
CA GLY A 31 26.13 49.44 20.67
C GLY A 31 26.66 49.03 19.28
N GLY A 32 25.78 49.00 18.26
CA GLY A 32 26.14 49.03 16.83
C GLY A 32 25.28 48.15 15.90
N ALA A 33 24.74 48.73 14.82
CA ALA A 33 23.79 48.20 13.82
C ALA A 33 24.35 47.07 12.89
N PRO A 34 23.51 46.38 12.06
CA PRO A 34 23.51 44.92 11.94
C PRO A 34 24.25 44.36 10.72
N PHE A 35 25.26 43.52 10.93
CA PHE A 35 25.68 42.47 9.99
C PHE A 35 26.31 41.32 10.76
N ALA A 36 25.51 40.32 11.12
CA ALA A 36 25.98 39.08 11.70
C ALA A 36 25.18 37.94 11.07
N ASP A 37 25.85 37.12 10.24
CA ASP A 37 25.58 35.68 10.05
C ASP A 37 26.68 35.12 9.12
N GLY A 38 27.35 34.04 9.57
CA GLY A 38 28.48 33.43 8.86
C GLY A 38 28.04 32.58 7.67
N GLY A 39 28.73 32.72 6.52
CA GLY A 39 28.46 31.95 5.31
C GLY A 39 29.75 31.57 4.57
N LEU A 40 29.72 30.45 3.84
CA LEU A 40 30.78 30.00 2.94
C LEU A 40 30.57 30.65 1.56
N TRP A 41 31.57 31.37 1.04
CA TRP A 41 31.52 32.00 -0.28
C TRP A 41 32.40 31.24 -1.29
N LEU A 42 31.82 30.89 -2.44
CA LEU A 42 32.54 30.44 -3.64
C LEU A 42 32.37 31.51 -4.72
N ALA A 43 33.47 32.10 -5.19
CA ALA A 43 33.41 33.14 -6.23
C ALA A 43 32.96 32.54 -7.59
N PRO A 44 32.07 33.21 -8.36
CA PRO A 44 31.72 32.75 -9.70
C PRO A 44 32.90 32.95 -10.65
N GLY A 45 33.35 31.90 -11.34
CA GLY A 45 34.28 32.02 -12.47
C GLY A 45 35.53 31.14 -12.49
N VAL A 46 35.67 30.15 -11.60
CA VAL A 46 36.82 29.23 -11.65
C VAL A 46 36.41 27.91 -12.31
N ALA A 47 36.89 27.70 -13.53
CA ALA A 47 36.71 26.45 -14.26
C ALA A 47 37.57 25.33 -13.63
N ALA A 48 36.91 24.22 -13.28
CA ALA A 48 37.43 22.85 -13.26
C ALA A 48 38.86 22.59 -12.72
N GLN A 49 39.16 22.98 -11.48
CA GLN A 49 40.34 22.49 -10.75
C GLN A 49 39.96 22.14 -9.29
N PRO A 50 40.51 21.05 -8.70
CA PRO A 50 40.40 20.78 -7.26
C PRO A 50 41.04 21.92 -6.47
N LEU A 51 40.41 22.35 -5.36
CA LEU A 51 41.00 23.32 -4.44
C LEU A 51 41.64 22.58 -3.26
N ASP A 52 42.88 22.93 -2.93
CA ASP A 52 43.64 22.35 -1.80
C ASP A 52 43.43 23.12 -0.47
N THR A 53 42.75 24.28 -0.51
CA THR A 53 42.52 25.13 0.67
C THR A 53 41.09 25.69 0.70
N CYS A 54 40.42 25.57 1.86
CA CYS A 54 39.09 26.11 2.14
C CYS A 54 39.19 27.14 3.29
N ASN A 55 38.63 28.35 3.11
CA ASN A 55 38.64 29.41 4.13
C ASN A 55 37.38 29.35 5.00
N LEU A 56 37.56 29.17 6.32
CA LEU A 56 36.49 29.26 7.31
C LEU A 56 36.61 30.57 8.10
N TRP A 57 35.49 31.26 8.31
CA TRP A 57 35.40 32.46 9.14
C TRP A 57 34.96 32.07 10.56
N HIS A 58 35.76 32.41 11.57
CA HIS A 58 35.41 32.25 12.99
C HIS A 58 35.23 33.62 13.65
N SER A 59 34.08 33.87 14.29
CA SER A 59 33.87 34.99 15.22
C SER A 59 34.20 34.50 16.64
N PRO A 60 34.88 35.27 17.53
CA PRO A 60 34.87 36.73 17.63
C PRO A 60 36.22 37.44 17.44
N THR A 61 37.27 36.76 16.97
CA THR A 61 38.51 37.42 16.52
C THR A 61 38.62 37.26 15.02
N SER A 62 38.65 38.37 14.28
CA SER A 62 38.74 38.47 12.83
C SER A 62 40.05 37.87 12.27
N THR A 63 40.19 36.56 12.37
CA THR A 63 41.34 35.77 11.91
C THR A 63 40.86 34.68 10.97
N LEU A 64 41.31 34.75 9.71
CA LEU A 64 41.16 33.69 8.70
C LEU A 64 42.00 32.49 9.12
N VAL A 65 41.39 31.31 9.23
CA VAL A 65 42.13 30.05 9.44
C VAL A 65 42.04 29.21 8.15
N PRO A 66 43.15 29.04 7.41
CA PRO A 66 43.20 28.12 6.28
C PRO A 66 43.02 26.68 6.78
N SER A 67 42.11 25.93 6.18
CA SER A 67 41.97 24.48 6.42
C SER A 67 42.25 23.69 5.15
N ASN A 68 43.03 22.62 5.28
CA ASN A 68 43.30 21.71 4.17
C ASN A 68 42.05 20.85 3.91
N CYS A 69 41.51 20.94 2.70
CA CYS A 69 40.34 20.20 2.24
C CYS A 69 40.64 19.61 0.86
N SER A 70 39.96 18.52 0.47
CA SER A 70 39.96 18.09 -0.94
C SER A 70 38.55 18.14 -1.50
N THR A 71 38.40 18.72 -2.69
CA THR A 71 37.11 18.84 -3.38
C THR A 71 37.07 17.93 -4.60
N THR A 72 36.01 17.13 -4.73
CA THR A 72 35.77 16.30 -5.92
C THR A 72 34.45 16.72 -6.57
N PRO A 73 34.44 17.08 -7.88
CA PRO A 73 33.19 17.28 -8.62
C PRO A 73 32.46 15.95 -8.78
N VAL A 74 31.18 15.88 -8.39
CA VAL A 74 30.42 14.61 -8.38
C VAL A 74 29.25 14.61 -9.37
N LEU A 75 28.87 15.79 -9.88
CA LEU A 75 27.77 15.92 -10.84
C LEU A 75 28.05 17.08 -11.82
N THR A 76 27.82 16.83 -13.12
CA THR A 76 27.87 17.87 -14.15
C THR A 76 26.56 17.80 -14.92
N VAL A 77 25.74 18.86 -14.85
CA VAL A 77 24.51 18.95 -15.65
C VAL A 77 24.81 19.84 -16.84
N ALA A 78 24.67 19.31 -18.06
CA ALA A 78 24.84 20.09 -19.27
C ALA A 78 23.64 21.04 -19.45
N THR A 79 23.80 22.30 -19.08
CA THR A 79 22.93 23.39 -19.52
C THR A 79 23.75 24.39 -20.35
N ALA A 80 23.07 25.24 -21.14
CA ALA A 80 23.68 26.15 -22.10
C ALA A 80 24.55 27.28 -21.48
N THR A 81 24.79 27.25 -20.17
CA THR A 81 25.71 28.14 -19.44
C THR A 81 26.49 27.30 -18.41
N PRO A 82 27.83 27.40 -18.36
CA PRO A 82 28.63 26.56 -17.47
C PRO A 82 28.56 27.08 -16.03
N GLY A 83 27.79 26.39 -15.18
CA GLY A 83 27.73 26.65 -13.74
C GLY A 83 27.71 25.32 -12.98
N ILE A 84 28.67 25.11 -12.09
CA ILE A 84 28.92 23.85 -11.39
C ILE A 84 27.73 23.47 -10.49
N VAL A 85 27.33 22.19 -10.52
CA VAL A 85 26.22 21.63 -9.72
C VAL A 85 26.77 20.52 -8.82
N GLY A 86 26.99 20.82 -7.53
CA GLY A 86 27.34 19.86 -6.47
C GLY A 86 28.83 19.51 -6.34
N VAL A 87 29.44 19.90 -5.22
CA VAL A 87 30.83 19.54 -4.86
C VAL A 87 30.82 18.78 -3.54
N GLN A 88 31.46 17.60 -3.51
CA GLN A 88 31.75 16.90 -2.26
C GLN A 88 33.07 17.42 -1.68
N ILE A 89 33.03 17.78 -0.41
CA ILE A 89 34.15 18.31 0.37
C ILE A 89 34.48 17.27 1.43
N LYS A 90 35.70 16.72 1.37
CA LYS A 90 36.24 15.87 2.43
C LYS A 90 37.19 16.67 3.30
N HIS A 91 36.89 16.73 4.59
CA HIS A 91 37.77 17.34 5.59
C HIS A 91 38.75 16.30 6.13
N ALA A 92 39.96 16.75 6.47
CA ALA A 92 41.01 15.88 7.02
C ALA A 92 40.66 15.27 8.40
N ASP A 93 39.64 15.81 9.08
CA ASP A 93 39.12 15.29 10.35
C ASP A 93 38.03 14.21 10.18
N GLY A 94 37.80 13.74 8.95
CA GLY A 94 36.87 12.66 8.64
C GLY A 94 35.41 13.10 8.43
N ARG A 95 35.14 14.41 8.38
CA ARG A 95 33.80 14.94 8.06
C ARG A 95 33.60 15.10 6.56
N ASP A 96 32.46 14.61 6.07
CA ASP A 96 32.02 14.78 4.69
C ASP A 96 30.94 15.89 4.63
N ALA A 97 31.08 16.83 3.71
CA ALA A 97 30.10 17.86 3.41
C ALA A 97 29.82 17.94 1.90
N MET A 98 28.62 18.36 1.51
CA MET A 98 28.32 18.68 0.11
C MET A 98 27.82 20.11 0.01
N ALA A 99 28.41 20.88 -0.93
CA ALA A 99 27.98 22.23 -1.24
C ALA A 99 27.31 22.26 -2.61
N PHE A 100 26.18 22.95 -2.68
CA PHE A 100 25.44 23.16 -3.93
C PHE A 100 25.21 24.66 -4.15
N ASN A 101 25.35 25.13 -5.39
CA ASN A 101 25.05 26.50 -5.78
C ASN A 101 23.93 26.46 -6.83
N PHE A 102 22.80 27.13 -6.58
CA PHE A 102 21.68 27.16 -7.51
C PHE A 102 21.07 28.57 -7.58
N ASP A 103 20.73 29.00 -8.79
CA ASP A 103 19.85 30.15 -9.03
C ASP A 103 18.45 29.61 -9.39
N CYS A 104 17.46 29.80 -8.51
CA CYS A 104 16.06 29.41 -8.76
C CYS A 104 15.16 30.65 -8.97
N SER A 105 15.63 31.63 -9.76
CA SER A 105 14.85 32.79 -10.19
C SER A 105 13.73 32.48 -11.21
N ALA A 106 13.64 31.25 -11.74
CA ALA A 106 12.53 30.81 -12.59
C ALA A 106 12.13 29.36 -12.30
N ALA A 107 10.81 29.10 -12.32
CA ALA A 107 10.16 27.83 -11.98
C ALA A 107 10.43 26.71 -13.02
N ASN A 108 11.70 26.31 -13.18
CA ASN A 108 12.13 25.39 -14.22
C ASN A 108 12.22 23.95 -13.67
N GLU A 109 11.83 22.95 -14.47
CA GLU A 109 11.84 21.50 -14.17
C GLU A 109 13.19 21.03 -13.57
N ALA A 110 14.30 21.66 -13.97
CA ALA A 110 15.65 21.36 -13.50
C ALA A 110 15.88 21.63 -12.00
N CYS A 111 15.28 22.67 -11.40
CA CYS A 111 15.41 22.98 -9.97
C CYS A 111 14.68 21.89 -9.12
N ARG A 112 13.56 21.33 -9.62
CA ARG A 112 12.82 20.24 -8.95
C ARG A 112 13.55 18.90 -9.01
N THR A 113 14.11 18.55 -10.18
CA THR A 113 14.87 17.30 -10.35
C THR A 113 16.13 17.30 -9.49
N THR A 114 16.83 18.42 -9.41
CA THR A 114 18.07 18.54 -8.64
C THR A 114 17.82 18.52 -7.13
N ALA A 115 16.76 19.17 -6.65
CA ALA A 115 16.34 19.09 -5.24
C ALA A 115 15.96 17.65 -4.82
N ARG A 116 15.32 16.89 -5.72
CA ARG A 116 14.99 15.46 -5.48
C ARG A 116 16.22 14.57 -5.38
N VAL A 117 17.23 14.81 -6.22
CA VAL A 117 18.50 14.06 -6.18
C VAL A 117 19.27 14.37 -4.90
N ALA A 118 19.32 15.64 -4.48
CA ALA A 118 19.93 16.04 -3.21
C ALA A 118 19.23 15.39 -2.01
N LEU A 119 17.89 15.38 -1.99
CA LEU A 119 17.10 14.74 -0.95
C LEU A 119 17.28 13.21 -0.93
N ALA A 120 17.33 12.57 -2.10
CA ALA A 120 17.54 11.12 -2.21
C ALA A 120 18.91 10.69 -1.66
N TRP A 121 19.96 11.48 -1.87
CA TRP A 121 21.28 11.19 -1.33
C TRP A 121 21.37 11.41 0.19
N MET A 122 20.71 12.46 0.72
CA MET A 122 20.59 12.68 2.16
C MET A 122 19.88 11.52 2.88
N LEU A 123 18.86 10.94 2.24
CA LEU A 123 18.12 9.80 2.79
C LEU A 123 18.94 8.50 2.74
N ASN A 124 19.84 8.34 1.76
CA ASN A 124 20.63 7.11 1.58
C ASN A 124 21.88 7.04 2.48
N THR A 125 22.31 8.17 3.05
CA THR A 125 23.46 8.24 3.99
C THR A 125 23.04 8.15 5.46
N ALA A 126 21.74 8.14 5.75
CA ALA A 126 21.19 8.07 7.10
C ALA A 126 21.03 6.64 7.66
N VAL A 127 21.52 5.61 6.95
CA VAL A 127 21.54 4.22 7.43
C VAL A 127 22.95 3.90 7.95
N PRO A 128 23.19 3.83 9.28
CA PRO A 128 24.44 3.32 9.78
C PRO A 128 24.51 1.81 9.52
N ALA A 129 25.57 1.36 8.84
CA ALA A 129 25.90 -0.05 8.74
C ALA A 129 26.13 -0.65 10.15
N PRO A 130 25.79 -1.93 10.39
CA PRO A 130 26.01 -2.56 11.69
C PRO A 130 27.51 -2.63 11.98
N SER A 131 27.95 -1.91 13.02
CA SER A 131 29.35 -1.92 13.47
C SER A 131 29.69 -3.26 14.12
N ALA A 132 30.72 -3.92 13.61
CA ALA A 132 31.29 -5.12 14.23
C ALA A 132 31.86 -4.78 15.63
N ALA A 133 31.60 -5.65 16.59
CA ALA A 133 32.08 -5.52 17.96
C ALA A 133 33.61 -5.77 18.04
N PRO A 134 34.38 -4.94 18.79
CA PRO A 134 35.79 -5.21 19.04
C PRO A 134 35.99 -6.24 20.18
N PRO A 135 37.11 -6.98 20.19
CA PRO A 135 37.37 -8.01 21.19
C PRO A 135 37.73 -7.42 22.56
N SER A 136 37.34 -8.13 23.60
CA SER A 136 37.57 -7.78 25.00
C SER A 136 39.05 -7.91 25.40
N SER A 137 39.55 -6.92 26.14
CA SER A 137 40.84 -6.95 26.84
C SER A 137 40.64 -6.60 28.32
N PRO A 138 41.46 -7.12 29.25
CA PRO A 138 41.07 -7.27 30.65
C PRO A 138 41.26 -6.01 31.50
N SER A 139 40.39 -5.94 32.51
CA SER A 139 40.26 -4.88 33.52
C SER A 139 41.43 -4.85 34.52
N PRO A 140 41.97 -3.68 34.91
CA PRO A 140 42.75 -3.52 36.14
C PRO A 140 41.93 -2.97 37.31
N SER A 141 42.36 -3.39 38.51
CA SER A 141 41.79 -3.20 39.86
C SER A 141 41.70 -1.73 40.37
N PRO A 142 40.91 -1.47 41.44
CA PRO A 142 40.57 -0.13 41.91
C PRO A 142 41.54 0.44 42.95
N SER A 143 41.64 1.78 43.04
CA SER A 143 42.27 2.50 44.15
C SER A 143 41.71 3.94 44.25
N PRO A 144 41.86 4.66 45.39
CA PRO A 144 40.75 4.99 46.26
C PRO A 144 40.31 6.46 46.20
N SER A 145 39.10 6.66 46.71
CA SER A 145 38.38 7.94 46.90
C SER A 145 39.06 8.89 47.90
N PRO A 146 39.05 10.21 47.65
CA PRO A 146 39.07 11.23 48.70
C PRO A 146 37.71 11.92 48.91
N SER A 147 37.47 12.27 50.18
CA SER A 147 36.28 12.89 50.80
C SER A 147 35.95 14.33 50.32
N PRO A 148 34.75 14.86 50.65
CA PRO A 148 34.11 15.96 49.93
C PRO A 148 34.51 17.35 50.41
N SER A 149 34.33 18.35 49.54
CA SER A 149 34.35 19.78 49.87
C SER A 149 33.09 20.48 49.34
N PRO A 150 32.67 21.60 49.94
CA PRO A 150 31.26 21.92 50.16
C PRO A 150 30.53 22.52 48.95
N VAL A 151 29.23 22.25 48.94
CA VAL A 151 28.21 22.69 47.98
C VAL A 151 28.05 24.21 47.96
N PRO A 152 28.05 24.87 46.78
CA PRO A 152 27.39 26.16 46.59
C PRO A 152 25.93 25.95 46.17
N SER A 153 25.03 26.76 46.76
CA SER A 153 23.59 26.84 46.54
C SER A 153 23.13 26.79 45.06
N PRO A 154 21.90 26.30 44.79
CA PRO A 154 21.37 26.18 43.44
C PRO A 154 21.16 27.56 42.81
N ASN A 155 21.84 27.81 41.69
CA ASN A 155 21.52 28.91 40.78
C ASN A 155 20.23 28.55 40.01
N PRO A 156 19.38 29.52 39.64
CA PRO A 156 18.03 29.27 39.16
C PRO A 156 18.06 28.50 37.84
N SER A 157 17.11 27.59 37.72
CA SER A 157 16.83 26.77 36.54
C SER A 157 16.87 27.63 35.27
N PRO A 158 17.60 27.22 34.21
CA PRO A 158 17.53 27.93 32.94
C PRO A 158 16.09 27.89 32.43
N THR A 159 15.57 29.06 32.07
CA THR A 159 14.29 29.23 31.38
C THR A 159 14.25 28.31 30.15
N PRO A 160 13.22 27.45 29.99
CA PRO A 160 13.21 26.49 28.89
C PRO A 160 13.16 27.22 27.53
N LEU A 161 13.90 26.68 26.56
CA LEU A 161 13.86 27.06 25.14
C LEU A 161 12.40 27.18 24.65
N PRO A 162 12.11 28.02 23.63
CA PRO A 162 10.75 28.17 23.10
C PRO A 162 10.17 26.80 22.74
N ALA A 163 8.95 26.54 23.23
CA ALA A 163 8.25 25.26 23.16
C ALA A 163 8.02 24.82 21.72
N THR A 164 9.03 24.20 21.11
CA THR A 164 8.88 23.48 19.86
C THR A 164 8.05 22.25 20.19
N LEU A 165 6.78 22.26 19.81
CA LEU A 165 5.90 21.11 19.99
C LEU A 165 6.32 20.02 19.01
N PHE A 166 6.82 18.91 19.54
CA PHE A 166 6.99 17.68 18.78
C PHE A 166 5.68 16.89 18.79
N LEU A 167 5.32 16.39 17.62
CA LEU A 167 4.07 15.69 17.40
C LEU A 167 4.34 14.49 16.51
N GLU A 168 4.04 13.31 17.04
CA GLU A 168 4.18 12.06 16.30
C GLU A 168 3.11 12.01 15.21
N HIS A 169 3.52 11.69 13.98
CA HIS A 169 2.61 11.62 12.83
C HIS A 169 1.86 10.28 12.81
N ARG A 170 1.07 10.07 13.86
CA ARG A 170 0.22 8.91 14.15
C ARG A 170 -1.22 9.38 14.33
N ILE A 171 -2.19 8.54 13.94
CA ILE A 171 -3.61 8.88 14.02
C ILE A 171 -4.29 8.08 15.14
N LEU A 172 -5.11 8.75 15.95
CA LEU A 172 -5.93 8.07 16.96
C LEU A 172 -7.35 7.83 16.41
N ILE A 173 -7.82 6.59 16.42
CA ILE A 173 -9.24 6.26 16.19
C ILE A 173 -9.91 6.07 17.56
N LEU A 174 -10.91 6.88 17.83
CA LEU A 174 -11.76 6.82 19.01
C LEU A 174 -13.09 6.16 18.63
N THR A 175 -13.46 5.11 19.36
CA THR A 175 -14.72 4.38 19.14
C THR A 175 -15.17 3.73 20.44
N THR A 176 -16.22 2.89 20.45
CA THR A 176 -16.72 2.22 21.67
C THR A 176 -16.46 0.72 21.64
N PRO A 177 -16.45 0.02 22.80
CA PRO A 177 -16.44 -1.43 22.84
C PRO A 177 -17.53 -2.04 21.95
N GLY A 178 -17.21 -3.13 21.25
CA GLY A 178 -18.14 -3.83 20.35
C GLY A 178 -18.46 -3.11 19.02
N PHE A 179 -18.09 -1.84 18.85
CA PHE A 179 -18.33 -1.10 17.61
C PHE A 179 -17.26 -1.46 16.55
N ALA A 180 -17.69 -2.02 15.42
CA ALA A 180 -16.82 -2.57 14.40
C ALA A 180 -16.72 -1.71 13.13
N GLU A 181 -17.63 -0.74 12.93
CA GLU A 181 -17.74 0.04 11.69
C GLU A 181 -16.59 1.05 11.47
N VAL A 182 -15.56 1.03 12.31
CA VAL A 182 -14.30 1.76 12.07
C VAL A 182 -13.38 1.07 11.05
N ASP A 183 -13.71 -0.18 10.68
CA ASP A 183 -12.93 -1.03 9.78
C ASP A 183 -12.60 -0.40 8.43
N PHE A 184 -13.46 0.46 7.87
CA PHE A 184 -13.18 1.16 6.62
C PHE A 184 -12.01 2.14 6.78
N LEU A 185 -11.95 2.87 7.89
CA LEU A 185 -10.90 3.85 8.15
C LEU A 185 -9.60 3.13 8.51
N GLU A 186 -9.68 2.06 9.30
CA GLU A 186 -8.55 1.17 9.56
C GLU A 186 -7.98 0.60 8.26
N GLY A 187 -8.84 0.14 7.35
CA GLY A 187 -8.46 -0.35 6.03
C GLY A 187 -7.75 0.71 5.18
N VAL A 188 -8.26 1.95 5.15
CA VAL A 188 -7.59 3.05 4.45
C VAL A 188 -6.22 3.33 5.07
N LEU A 189 -6.12 3.49 6.40
CA LEU A 189 -4.86 3.81 7.08
C LEU A 189 -3.82 2.71 6.92
N THR A 190 -4.23 1.46 7.11
CA THR A 190 -3.37 0.28 6.91
C THR A 190 -2.91 0.18 5.46
N GLY A 191 -3.80 0.45 4.50
CA GLY A 191 -3.48 0.44 3.08
C GLY A 191 -2.42 1.47 2.69
N TYR A 192 -2.42 2.65 3.33
CA TYR A 192 -1.34 3.62 3.17
C TYR A 192 -0.08 3.23 3.95
N GLY A 193 -0.19 2.45 5.03
CA GLY A 193 0.87 2.20 6.00
C GLY A 193 0.99 3.30 7.06
N VAL A 194 -0.08 4.06 7.31
CA VAL A 194 -0.11 5.12 8.32
C VAL A 194 -0.17 4.50 9.72
N PRO A 195 0.73 4.86 10.65
CA PRO A 195 0.62 4.42 12.04
C PRO A 195 -0.67 4.96 12.67
N TYR A 196 -1.42 4.08 13.31
CA TYR A 196 -2.62 4.46 14.05
C TYR A 196 -2.83 3.59 15.29
N ASP A 197 -3.56 4.14 16.27
CA ASP A 197 -4.04 3.41 17.44
C ASP A 197 -5.56 3.44 17.47
N VAL A 198 -6.19 2.40 18.02
CA VAL A 198 -7.64 2.35 18.27
C VAL A 198 -7.89 2.38 19.77
N LEU A 199 -8.53 3.44 20.25
CA LEU A 199 -9.00 3.56 21.63
C LEU A 199 -10.50 3.27 21.69
N ARG A 200 -10.85 2.20 22.41
CA ARG A 200 -12.23 1.80 22.69
C ARG A 200 -12.68 2.45 24.01
N TRP A 201 -13.45 3.51 23.88
CA TRP A 201 -14.00 4.32 24.95
C TRP A 201 -15.28 3.70 25.51
N ASP A 202 -15.18 3.12 26.71
CA ASP A 202 -16.34 2.63 27.45
C ASP A 202 -16.85 3.70 28.42
N ALA A 203 -17.98 4.34 28.09
CA ALA A 203 -18.56 5.38 28.92
C ALA A 203 -19.06 4.85 30.28
N ALA A 204 -19.37 3.56 30.38
CA ALA A 204 -19.83 2.91 31.61
C ALA A 204 -18.67 2.45 32.51
N ASP A 205 -17.46 2.32 31.96
CA ASP A 205 -16.28 1.95 32.74
C ASP A 205 -15.75 3.16 33.53
N ALA A 206 -15.71 3.00 34.86
CA ALA A 206 -15.15 3.98 35.79
C ALA A 206 -13.61 4.01 35.76
N ALA A 207 -12.96 2.95 35.28
CA ALA A 207 -11.52 2.84 35.12
C ALA A 207 -11.05 3.10 33.68
N ARG A 208 -11.90 3.72 32.85
CA ARG A 208 -11.60 4.01 31.44
C ARG A 208 -10.32 4.85 31.28
N PRO A 209 -9.65 4.77 30.11
CA PRO A 209 -8.36 5.41 29.88
C PRO A 209 -8.36 6.92 30.14
N ASN A 210 -7.30 7.42 30.80
CA ASN A 210 -7.11 8.84 31.02
C ASN A 210 -6.64 9.54 29.74
N LEU A 211 -7.48 10.43 29.20
CA LEU A 211 -7.22 11.14 27.94
C LEU A 211 -5.94 12.00 27.96
N MET A 212 -5.54 12.55 29.12
CA MET A 212 -4.30 13.33 29.20
C MET A 212 -3.08 12.46 28.92
N THR A 213 -2.97 11.29 29.55
CA THR A 213 -1.87 10.34 29.32
C THR A 213 -1.99 9.57 28.01
N THR A 214 -3.20 9.49 27.45
CA THR A 214 -3.41 8.95 26.11
C THR A 214 -2.86 9.89 25.06
N LEU A 215 -3.17 11.19 25.14
CA LEU A 215 -2.85 12.17 24.10
C LEU A 215 -1.44 12.76 24.21
N TRP A 216 -0.85 12.74 25.41
CA TRP A 216 0.44 13.34 25.71
C TRP A 216 1.41 12.35 26.33
N ASP A 217 2.68 12.46 25.96
CA ASP A 217 3.77 11.82 26.68
C ASP A 217 4.12 12.60 27.94
N ALA A 218 4.88 11.95 28.84
CA ALA A 218 5.28 12.54 30.12
C ALA A 218 6.18 13.79 29.98
N ASP A 219 6.90 13.92 28.86
CA ASP A 219 7.73 15.09 28.54
C ASP A 219 6.94 16.24 27.89
N GLY A 220 5.65 16.04 27.63
CA GLY A 220 4.77 17.02 27.00
C GLY A 220 4.72 16.97 25.47
N SER A 221 5.33 15.99 24.80
CA SER A 221 5.08 15.76 23.37
C SER A 221 3.68 15.21 23.11
N ALA A 222 3.13 15.56 21.94
CA ALA A 222 1.83 15.06 21.51
C ALA A 222 2.00 13.71 20.79
N ARG A 223 1.23 12.70 21.22
CA ARG A 223 1.31 11.33 20.69
C ARG A 223 0.60 11.13 19.33
N TYR A 224 -0.20 12.12 18.91
CA TYR A 224 -1.02 12.02 17.70
C TYR A 224 -1.04 13.34 16.92
N SER A 225 -1.10 13.25 15.59
CA SER A 225 -1.26 14.41 14.69
C SER A 225 -2.70 14.81 14.44
N SER A 226 -3.60 13.86 14.63
CA SER A 226 -5.01 13.94 14.28
C SER A 226 -5.75 12.79 14.92
N PHE A 227 -7.07 12.91 15.03
CA PHE A 227 -7.91 11.81 15.50
C PHE A 227 -9.20 11.71 14.69
N ALA A 228 -9.78 10.52 14.69
CA ALA A 228 -11.10 10.26 14.14
C ALA A 228 -12.02 9.68 15.21
N MET A 229 -13.31 9.93 15.11
CA MET A 229 -14.35 9.37 15.98
C MET A 229 -15.42 8.69 15.14
N PHE A 230 -15.72 7.43 15.45
CA PHE A 230 -16.93 6.77 14.95
C PHE A 230 -17.43 5.72 15.97
N PRO A 231 -18.61 5.92 16.59
CA PRO A 231 -19.51 7.08 16.49
C PRO A 231 -18.89 8.38 17.05
N ASN A 232 -19.59 9.51 16.93
CA ASN A 232 -19.10 10.82 17.39
C ASN A 232 -19.19 10.92 18.92
N LEU A 233 -18.18 10.36 19.63
CA LEU A 233 -18.21 10.19 21.09
C LEU A 233 -18.56 11.46 21.88
N GLU A 234 -18.03 12.63 21.47
CA GLU A 234 -18.33 13.91 22.13
C GLU A 234 -19.72 14.44 21.80
N GLY A 235 -20.22 14.19 20.59
CA GLY A 235 -21.54 14.64 20.13
C GLY A 235 -22.68 13.77 20.63
N ASP A 236 -22.38 12.49 20.90
CA ASP A 236 -23.34 11.48 21.34
C ASP A 236 -23.40 11.34 22.87
N GLY A 237 -22.68 12.20 23.60
CA GLY A 237 -22.69 12.23 25.06
C GLY A 237 -22.00 11.04 25.72
N LEU A 238 -21.05 10.41 25.02
CA LEU A 238 -20.27 9.30 25.59
C LEU A 238 -19.03 9.80 26.37
N MET A 239 -18.68 11.07 26.20
CA MET A 239 -17.69 11.80 26.99
C MET A 239 -18.37 12.87 27.84
N ASN A 240 -17.90 13.06 29.07
CA ASN A 240 -18.33 14.15 29.94
C ASN A 240 -17.62 15.47 29.56
N ALA A 241 -18.08 16.59 30.15
CA ALA A 241 -17.62 17.93 29.73
C ALA A 241 -16.11 18.13 29.93
N SER A 242 -15.52 17.52 30.97
CA SER A 242 -14.08 17.63 31.25
C SER A 242 -13.23 16.81 30.27
N GLU A 243 -13.76 15.66 29.82
CA GLU A 243 -13.12 14.80 28.82
C GLU A 243 -13.15 15.48 27.44
N VAL A 244 -14.30 16.05 27.06
CA VAL A 244 -14.42 16.87 25.85
C VAL A 244 -13.49 18.08 25.89
N ALA A 245 -13.42 18.78 27.03
CA ALA A 245 -12.51 19.91 27.21
C ALA A 245 -11.04 19.50 27.05
N THR A 246 -10.68 18.29 27.49
CA THR A 246 -9.32 17.72 27.32
C THR A 246 -8.98 17.49 25.84
N VAL A 247 -9.89 16.89 25.07
CA VAL A 247 -9.71 16.68 23.63
C VAL A 247 -9.63 18.01 22.88
N TRP A 248 -10.46 19.00 23.26
CA TRP A 248 -10.45 20.32 22.65
C TRP A 248 -9.19 21.14 23.01
N ASP A 249 -8.67 21.02 24.24
CA ASP A 249 -7.37 21.58 24.61
C ASP A 249 -6.25 21.00 23.75
N PHE A 250 -6.24 19.68 23.56
CA PHE A 250 -5.29 19.00 22.68
C PHE A 250 -5.33 19.58 21.27
N GLN A 251 -6.52 19.69 20.64
CA GLN A 251 -6.64 20.30 19.31
C GLN A 251 -6.13 21.74 19.25
N ARG A 252 -6.43 22.57 20.26
CA ARG A 252 -6.00 23.98 20.29
C ARG A 252 -4.48 24.11 20.41
N ARG A 253 -3.86 23.28 21.24
CA ARG A 253 -2.41 23.32 21.49
C ARG A 253 -1.58 22.73 20.36
N THR A 254 -2.11 21.72 19.68
CA THR A 254 -1.38 20.98 18.63
C THR A 254 -1.77 21.36 17.22
N GLY A 255 -2.94 21.99 17.05
CA GLY A 255 -3.59 22.12 15.76
C GLY A 255 -4.12 20.78 15.23
N ALA A 256 -4.23 19.70 16.03
CA ALA A 256 -4.73 18.43 15.55
C ALA A 256 -6.15 18.57 14.93
N ARG A 257 -6.30 18.03 13.71
CA ARG A 257 -7.60 17.95 13.03
C ARG A 257 -8.38 16.74 13.53
N SER A 258 -9.70 16.86 13.54
CA SER A 258 -10.60 15.77 13.90
C SER A 258 -11.51 15.38 12.75
N VAL A 259 -11.77 14.09 12.58
CA VAL A 259 -12.78 13.57 11.65
C VAL A 259 -13.86 12.85 12.44
N LYS A 260 -15.13 13.06 12.11
CA LYS A 260 -16.27 12.48 12.82
C LYS A 260 -17.19 11.80 11.83
N PHE A 261 -17.46 10.52 12.02
CA PHE A 261 -18.47 9.77 11.26
C PHE A 261 -19.69 9.53 12.13
N GLY A 262 -20.86 9.35 11.52
CA GLY A 262 -22.13 9.24 12.25
C GLY A 262 -22.47 10.45 13.11
N ALA A 263 -21.90 11.63 12.81
CA ALA A 263 -22.15 12.82 13.60
C ALA A 263 -23.60 13.28 13.47
N SER A 264 -24.22 13.72 14.57
CA SER A 264 -25.52 14.39 14.49
C SER A 264 -25.42 15.66 13.64
N HIS A 265 -26.47 15.99 12.90
CA HIS A 265 -26.50 17.16 12.01
C HIS A 265 -26.19 18.46 12.76
N MET A 266 -26.74 18.60 13.98
CA MET A 266 -26.52 19.76 14.82
C MET A 266 -25.05 19.88 15.27
N SER A 267 -24.42 18.76 15.67
CA SER A 267 -22.98 18.77 16.01
C SER A 267 -22.09 19.08 14.80
N ALA A 268 -22.58 18.79 13.60
CA ALA A 268 -21.96 19.15 12.34
C ALA A 268 -22.33 20.57 11.85
N GLY A 269 -23.13 21.33 12.63
CA GLY A 269 -23.57 22.68 12.31
C GLY A 269 -24.59 22.79 11.18
N PHE A 270 -25.33 21.70 10.90
CA PHE A 270 -26.48 21.68 10.00
C PHE A 270 -27.79 21.66 10.78
N ALA A 271 -28.88 22.06 10.13
CA ALA A 271 -30.22 21.92 10.70
C ALA A 271 -30.60 20.44 10.91
N ALA A 272 -31.61 20.16 11.72
CA ALA A 272 -32.18 18.82 11.77
C ALA A 272 -32.81 18.46 10.40
N PRO A 273 -32.55 17.25 9.86
CA PRO A 273 -33.13 16.83 8.60
C PRO A 273 -34.63 16.53 8.78
N ALA A 274 -35.40 16.61 7.69
CA ALA A 274 -36.74 16.00 7.69
C ALA A 274 -36.59 14.48 7.78
N SER A 275 -37.35 13.81 8.65
CA SER A 275 -37.27 12.35 8.82
C SER A 275 -37.54 11.57 7.52
N THR A 276 -38.37 12.12 6.64
CA THR A 276 -38.66 11.58 5.30
C THR A 276 -37.48 11.63 4.34
N ALA A 277 -36.43 12.41 4.64
CA ALA A 277 -35.20 12.46 3.85
C ALA A 277 -34.21 11.34 4.23
N CYS A 278 -34.41 10.67 5.36
CA CYS A 278 -33.53 9.60 5.81
C CYS A 278 -33.76 8.30 5.02
N SER A 279 -32.68 7.66 4.59
CA SER A 279 -32.77 6.42 3.80
C SER A 279 -31.45 5.65 3.78
N SER A 280 -31.53 4.34 3.56
CA SER A 280 -30.42 3.48 3.13
C SER A 280 -30.51 3.08 1.66
N ALA A 281 -31.51 3.57 0.92
CA ALA A 281 -31.67 3.25 -0.49
C ALA A 281 -30.54 3.87 -1.32
N ALA A 282 -30.18 3.20 -2.41
CA ALA A 282 -29.23 3.68 -3.40
C ALA A 282 -29.52 5.14 -3.80
N GLY A 283 -28.45 5.94 -3.85
CA GLY A 283 -28.55 7.35 -4.19
C GLY A 283 -27.17 7.96 -4.38
N ALA A 284 -27.04 8.71 -5.46
CA ALA A 284 -25.82 9.38 -5.86
C ALA A 284 -25.57 10.63 -5.00
N LEU A 285 -24.29 10.85 -4.70
CA LEU A 285 -23.79 12.06 -4.08
C LEU A 285 -22.99 12.89 -5.05
N SER A 286 -22.72 14.12 -4.64
CA SER A 286 -21.77 15.01 -5.29
C SER A 286 -20.84 15.62 -4.25
N LEU A 287 -19.56 15.72 -4.62
CA LEU A 287 -18.60 16.51 -3.88
C LEU A 287 -18.82 17.98 -4.23
N THR A 288 -18.80 18.86 -3.22
CA THR A 288 -18.93 20.31 -3.46
C THR A 288 -17.58 20.92 -3.83
N ALA A 289 -17.59 22.20 -4.23
CA ALA A 289 -16.36 22.94 -4.48
C ALA A 289 -15.48 23.13 -3.22
N ASP A 290 -16.07 23.01 -2.03
CA ASP A 290 -15.35 23.11 -0.75
C ASP A 290 -14.77 21.76 -0.28
N ALA A 291 -15.03 20.66 -1.00
CA ALA A 291 -14.48 19.34 -0.66
C ALA A 291 -12.94 19.35 -0.67
N PRO A 292 -12.27 18.99 0.44
CA PRO A 292 -10.82 19.09 0.55
C PRO A 292 -10.13 17.87 -0.07
N LEU A 293 -10.15 17.77 -1.40
CA LEU A 293 -9.63 16.61 -2.12
C LEU A 293 -8.14 16.37 -1.83
N GLY A 294 -7.34 17.44 -1.74
CA GLY A 294 -5.94 17.36 -1.34
C GLY A 294 -5.13 16.32 -2.12
N VAL A 295 -4.22 15.61 -1.45
CA VAL A 295 -3.43 14.51 -2.03
C VAL A 295 -4.19 13.20 -2.12
N SER A 296 -5.47 13.12 -1.72
CA SER A 296 -6.26 11.88 -1.72
C SER A 296 -6.44 11.25 -3.10
N GLY A 297 -6.24 12.02 -4.17
CA GLY A 297 -6.46 11.56 -5.54
C GLY A 297 -7.94 11.41 -5.92
N VAL A 298 -8.86 11.70 -5.01
CA VAL A 298 -10.31 11.72 -5.28
C VAL A 298 -10.60 12.82 -6.31
N LYS A 299 -11.30 12.46 -7.39
CA LYS A 299 -11.69 13.41 -8.43
C LYS A 299 -12.89 14.24 -7.95
N ALA A 300 -12.90 15.54 -8.25
CA ALA A 300 -14.04 16.42 -7.95
C ALA A 300 -15.36 15.94 -8.59
N THR A 301 -15.27 15.21 -9.70
CA THR A 301 -16.41 14.62 -10.42
C THR A 301 -16.83 13.25 -9.86
N ALA A 302 -16.22 12.77 -8.78
CA ALA A 302 -16.63 11.51 -8.18
C ALA A 302 -18.08 11.60 -7.70
N SER A 303 -18.86 10.54 -7.95
CA SER A 303 -20.24 10.44 -7.51
C SER A 303 -20.41 9.19 -6.63
N PRO A 304 -20.03 9.28 -5.34
CA PRO A 304 -20.21 8.18 -4.39
C PRO A 304 -21.68 7.77 -4.31
N GLN A 305 -21.93 6.48 -4.10
CA GLN A 305 -23.27 5.91 -3.93
C GLN A 305 -23.48 5.46 -2.49
N TYR A 306 -24.64 5.74 -1.91
CA TYR A 306 -25.01 5.29 -0.55
C TYR A 306 -25.94 4.07 -0.53
N ASP A 307 -25.77 3.15 -1.47
CA ASP A 307 -26.54 1.90 -1.40
C ASP A 307 -26.19 1.15 -0.11
N GLY A 308 -27.21 0.84 0.70
CA GLY A 308 -27.09 0.20 2.01
C GLY A 308 -26.52 1.08 3.14
N ILE A 309 -26.13 2.33 2.87
CA ILE A 309 -25.57 3.24 3.89
C ILE A 309 -26.64 4.20 4.40
N TRP A 310 -26.93 4.12 5.69
CA TRP A 310 -27.88 5.01 6.35
C TRP A 310 -27.39 6.45 6.36
N ARG A 311 -28.25 7.36 5.92
CA ARG A 311 -28.00 8.81 5.88
C ARG A 311 -29.28 9.59 6.09
N CYS A 312 -29.14 10.84 6.49
CA CYS A 312 -30.21 11.82 6.49
C CYS A 312 -29.67 13.14 5.92
N PRO A 313 -29.95 13.51 4.66
CA PRO A 313 -29.51 14.79 4.12
C PRO A 313 -30.22 15.95 4.83
N SER A 314 -29.46 16.96 5.26
CA SER A 314 -30.00 18.16 5.90
C SER A 314 -29.92 19.38 4.98
N THR A 315 -30.77 20.39 5.20
CA THR A 315 -30.66 21.66 4.48
C THR A 315 -29.28 22.28 4.68
N VAL A 316 -28.70 22.78 3.59
CA VAL A 316 -27.36 23.36 3.53
C VAL A 316 -27.16 24.59 4.44
N SER A 317 -28.21 25.18 5.02
CA SER A 317 -28.16 26.36 5.89
C SER A 317 -27.28 26.13 7.15
N PRO A 318 -26.04 26.67 7.20
CA PRO A 318 -25.13 26.43 8.31
C PRO A 318 -25.58 27.20 9.57
N SER A 319 -25.48 26.56 10.72
CA SER A 319 -25.64 27.20 12.02
C SER A 319 -24.38 27.99 12.41
N ALA A 320 -24.55 29.07 13.19
CA ALA A 320 -23.43 29.81 13.79
C ALA A 320 -22.79 29.06 14.98
N THR A 321 -23.44 28.00 15.47
CA THR A 321 -22.97 27.15 16.57
C THR A 321 -23.07 25.67 16.18
N CYS A 322 -22.17 24.85 16.74
CA CYS A 322 -22.11 23.41 16.51
C CYS A 322 -22.36 22.69 17.84
N PRO A 323 -23.62 22.66 18.33
CA PRO A 323 -23.92 22.21 19.68
C PRO A 323 -23.73 20.69 19.87
N ILE A 324 -23.31 20.33 21.08
CA ILE A 324 -23.22 18.94 21.54
C ILE A 324 -23.87 18.80 22.93
N TRP A 325 -24.39 17.61 23.22
CA TRP A 325 -25.06 17.28 24.49
C TRP A 325 -24.46 16.01 25.08
N GLY A 326 -24.49 15.90 26.40
CA GLY A 326 -23.92 14.77 27.11
C GLY A 326 -24.03 14.89 28.62
N PRO A 327 -23.72 13.81 29.36
CA PRO A 327 -23.69 13.81 30.82
C PRO A 327 -22.77 14.90 31.37
N GLY A 328 -23.31 15.73 32.27
CA GLY A 328 -22.58 16.84 32.89
C GLY A 328 -22.47 18.11 32.03
N PHE A 329 -23.18 18.19 30.89
CA PHE A 329 -23.25 19.42 30.09
C PHE A 329 -24.50 20.18 30.54
N GLU A 330 -24.44 20.95 31.63
CA GLU A 330 -25.58 21.78 32.04
C GLU A 330 -25.97 22.74 30.91
N GLY A 331 -27.09 22.46 30.23
CA GLY A 331 -27.57 23.21 29.08
C GLY A 331 -26.99 22.81 27.71
N GLY A 332 -25.97 21.96 27.63
CA GLY A 332 -25.25 21.63 26.39
C GLY A 332 -24.06 22.56 26.13
N LEU A 333 -23.12 22.14 25.26
CA LEU A 333 -21.98 22.96 24.85
C LEU A 333 -22.25 23.55 23.46
N TYR A 334 -22.12 24.87 23.30
CA TYR A 334 -22.42 25.61 22.06
C TYR A 334 -21.19 26.32 21.49
N PRO A 335 -20.19 25.57 20.99
CA PRO A 335 -19.03 26.20 20.38
C PRO A 335 -19.45 26.95 19.11
N ASN A 336 -19.02 28.20 18.99
CA ASN A 336 -19.20 28.98 17.77
C ASN A 336 -18.40 28.34 16.63
N CYS A 337 -19.03 28.18 15.48
CA CYS A 337 -18.42 27.53 14.33
C CYS A 337 -18.91 28.14 13.01
N THR A 338 -18.14 27.87 11.96
CA THR A 338 -18.55 28.08 10.57
C THR A 338 -18.44 26.75 9.84
N VAL A 339 -19.45 26.41 9.04
CA VAL A 339 -19.50 25.12 8.33
C VAL A 339 -19.59 25.33 6.83
N LYS A 340 -18.79 24.57 6.10
CA LYS A 340 -18.83 24.46 4.64
C LYS A 340 -19.27 23.05 4.25
N PRO A 341 -20.39 22.87 3.54
CA PRO A 341 -20.80 21.55 3.05
C PRO A 341 -19.77 21.01 2.06
N ILE A 342 -19.39 19.74 2.20
CA ILE A 342 -18.38 19.09 1.34
C ILE A 342 -18.92 17.91 0.55
N VAL A 343 -20.03 17.31 1.01
CA VAL A 343 -20.75 16.25 0.30
C VAL A 343 -22.24 16.54 0.37
N SER A 344 -22.90 16.44 -0.77
CA SER A 344 -24.35 16.68 -0.90
C SER A 344 -25.06 15.50 -1.55
N ALA A 345 -26.26 15.19 -1.06
CA ALA A 345 -27.28 14.39 -1.72
C ALA A 345 -28.28 15.33 -2.40
N GLY A 346 -28.27 15.35 -3.74
CA GLY A 346 -29.03 16.34 -4.50
C GLY A 346 -28.51 17.77 -4.32
N THR A 347 -29.34 18.77 -4.65
CA THR A 347 -28.94 20.18 -4.66
C THR A 347 -29.02 20.86 -3.29
N THR A 348 -29.75 20.30 -2.33
CA THR A 348 -30.08 20.96 -1.06
C THR A 348 -29.78 20.13 0.20
N GLY A 349 -29.32 18.88 0.05
CA GLY A 349 -29.10 17.96 1.16
C GLY A 349 -27.61 17.78 1.51
N ALA A 350 -27.07 18.52 2.46
CA ALA A 350 -25.73 18.28 3.00
C ALA A 350 -25.68 16.99 3.82
N VAL A 351 -24.63 16.19 3.62
CA VAL A 351 -24.35 14.96 4.39
C VAL A 351 -22.94 14.94 4.97
N ALA A 352 -22.13 15.97 4.70
CA ALA A 352 -20.85 16.18 5.34
C ALA A 352 -20.44 17.66 5.30
N GLY A 353 -19.65 18.10 6.28
CA GLY A 353 -19.17 19.47 6.39
C GLY A 353 -17.74 19.60 6.93
N LEU A 354 -17.04 20.64 6.47
CA LEU A 354 -15.84 21.16 7.11
C LEU A 354 -16.23 22.23 8.12
N ILE A 355 -15.84 22.01 9.37
CA ILE A 355 -16.18 22.83 10.51
C ILE A 355 -14.91 23.54 10.98
N LYS A 356 -14.99 24.86 11.07
CA LYS A 356 -13.97 25.68 11.71
C LYS A 356 -14.58 26.34 12.93
N TYR A 357 -13.99 26.09 14.10
CA TYR A 357 -14.41 26.69 15.35
C TYR A 357 -13.70 28.03 15.58
N GLN A 358 -14.33 28.95 16.29
CA GLN A 358 -13.73 30.27 16.58
C GLN A 358 -12.44 30.18 17.40
N ASP A 359 -12.28 29.12 18.18
CA ASP A 359 -11.09 28.83 19.00
C ASP A 359 -9.92 28.20 18.21
N GLY A 360 -10.04 28.11 16.88
CA GLY A 360 -9.01 27.60 15.99
C GLY A 360 -9.07 26.10 15.71
N ARG A 361 -9.93 25.34 16.39
CA ARG A 361 -10.11 23.91 16.11
C ARG A 361 -10.73 23.70 14.72
N GLU A 362 -10.39 22.58 14.10
CA GLU A 362 -10.91 22.16 12.81
C GLU A 362 -11.47 20.72 12.90
N SER A 363 -12.67 20.50 12.37
CA SER A 363 -13.27 19.17 12.21
C SER A 363 -13.80 18.94 10.79
N MET A 364 -13.76 17.70 10.34
CA MET A 364 -14.59 17.20 9.23
C MET A 364 -15.66 16.30 9.83
N ALA A 365 -16.92 16.52 9.51
CA ALA A 365 -18.02 15.71 10.03
C ALA A 365 -18.86 15.12 8.89
N PHE A 366 -19.13 13.83 8.98
CA PHE A 366 -20.02 13.06 8.12
C PHE A 366 -21.27 12.70 8.91
N THR A 367 -22.45 13.07 8.40
CA THR A 367 -23.75 12.84 9.06
C THR A 367 -24.45 11.59 8.53
N HIS A 368 -23.65 10.57 8.22
CA HIS A 368 -24.07 9.26 7.73
C HIS A 368 -23.16 8.19 8.37
N SER A 369 -23.62 6.94 8.35
CA SER A 369 -22.80 5.79 8.75
C SER A 369 -21.75 5.45 7.68
N CYS A 370 -20.78 4.61 8.01
CA CYS A 370 -19.79 4.08 7.07
C CYS A 370 -19.50 2.61 7.36
N ALA A 371 -18.97 1.88 6.38
CA ALA A 371 -18.53 0.49 6.56
C ALA A 371 -17.51 0.09 5.47
N ALA A 372 -16.60 -0.85 5.78
CA ALA A 372 -15.51 -1.23 4.87
C ALA A 372 -15.98 -1.86 3.56
N TRP A 373 -17.16 -2.49 3.54
CA TRP A 373 -17.72 -3.09 2.33
C TRP A 373 -18.15 -2.04 1.29
N SER A 374 -18.32 -0.77 1.68
CA SER A 374 -18.80 0.30 0.82
C SER A 374 -17.65 1.05 0.14
N PRO A 375 -17.52 1.00 -1.21
CA PRO A 375 -16.51 1.77 -1.93
C PRO A 375 -16.60 3.28 -1.68
N SER A 376 -17.81 3.79 -1.45
CA SER A 376 -18.05 5.20 -1.14
C SER A 376 -17.45 5.60 0.21
N CYS A 377 -17.57 4.73 1.22
CA CYS A 377 -16.98 4.97 2.53
C CYS A 377 -15.46 4.95 2.47
N MET A 378 -14.88 4.02 1.71
CA MET A 378 -13.43 3.97 1.47
C MET A 378 -12.94 5.24 0.74
N LEU A 379 -13.65 5.65 -0.33
CA LEU A 379 -13.34 6.88 -1.08
C LEU A 379 -13.36 8.13 -0.18
N LEU A 380 -14.40 8.30 0.62
CA LEU A 380 -14.51 9.42 1.57
C LEU A 380 -13.46 9.30 2.69
N GLY A 381 -13.10 8.08 3.09
CA GLY A 381 -11.99 7.78 4.00
C GLY A 381 -10.65 8.29 3.48
N HIS A 382 -10.30 8.07 2.21
CA HIS A 382 -9.07 8.64 1.64
C HIS A 382 -9.06 10.18 1.65
N MET A 383 -10.20 10.81 1.37
CA MET A 383 -10.34 12.28 1.47
C MET A 383 -10.16 12.76 2.92
N ALA A 384 -10.80 12.07 3.87
CA ALA A 384 -10.69 12.38 5.29
C ALA A 384 -9.25 12.25 5.80
N VAL A 385 -8.56 11.14 5.48
CA VAL A 385 -7.15 10.90 5.85
C VAL A 385 -6.25 11.98 5.27
N ALA A 386 -6.38 12.30 3.98
CA ALA A 386 -5.57 13.36 3.36
C ALA A 386 -5.80 14.72 4.03
N TRP A 387 -7.04 15.07 4.35
CA TRP A 387 -7.34 16.34 5.01
C TRP A 387 -6.85 16.39 6.45
N MET A 388 -7.11 15.36 7.27
CA MET A 388 -6.72 15.37 8.69
C MET A 388 -5.21 15.30 8.88
N ALA A 389 -4.51 14.58 7.99
CA ALA A 389 -3.04 14.51 7.96
C ALA A 389 -2.40 15.68 7.21
N ARG A 390 -3.18 16.70 6.81
CA ARG A 390 -2.70 17.91 6.11
C ARG A 390 -1.89 17.62 4.84
N ASN A 391 -2.30 16.60 4.09
CA ASN A 391 -1.65 16.14 2.87
C ASN A 391 -0.21 15.62 3.04
N VAL A 392 0.24 15.43 4.27
CA VAL A 392 1.48 14.71 4.59
C VAL A 392 1.02 13.36 5.12
N ILE A 393 1.22 12.28 4.36
CA ILE A 393 0.78 10.94 4.78
C ILE A 393 2.04 10.07 4.88
N PRO A 394 2.36 9.50 6.07
CA PRO A 394 3.48 8.60 6.22
C PRO A 394 3.09 7.26 5.58
N GLY A 395 3.78 6.89 4.51
CA GLY A 395 3.53 5.63 3.81
C GLY A 395 3.48 5.76 2.30
N GLU A 396 2.78 4.83 1.65
CA GLU A 396 2.70 4.70 0.20
C GLU A 396 1.24 4.55 -0.23
N ARG A 397 0.83 5.23 -1.30
CA ARG A 397 -0.43 4.94 -1.98
C ARG A 397 -0.19 4.31 -3.34
N ALA A 398 -0.40 3.01 -3.43
CA ALA A 398 -0.34 2.28 -4.68
C ALA A 398 -1.56 1.34 -4.79
N ALA A 399 -2.33 1.50 -5.86
CA ALA A 399 -3.34 0.54 -6.27
C ALA A 399 -2.78 -0.26 -7.45
N LEU A 400 -2.62 -1.56 -7.26
CA LEU A 400 -2.14 -2.46 -8.31
C LEU A 400 -3.33 -3.19 -8.91
N LEU A 401 -3.32 -3.36 -10.23
CA LEU A 401 -4.24 -4.22 -10.95
C LEU A 401 -3.41 -5.17 -11.79
N SER A 402 -3.13 -6.34 -11.24
CA SER A 402 -2.53 -7.46 -11.95
C SER A 402 -3.64 -8.49 -12.24
N VAL A 403 -3.56 -9.20 -13.35
CA VAL A 403 -4.50 -10.27 -13.68
C VAL A 403 -3.69 -11.45 -14.19
N GLN A 404 -3.73 -12.55 -13.45
CA GLN A 404 -3.08 -13.81 -13.80
C GLN A 404 -4.06 -14.71 -14.56
N ILE A 405 -3.65 -15.15 -15.74
CA ILE A 405 -4.40 -16.08 -16.60
C ILE A 405 -3.65 -17.41 -16.59
N ASP A 406 -4.09 -18.27 -15.69
CA ASP A 406 -3.53 -19.61 -15.50
C ASP A 406 -3.74 -20.50 -16.75
N ASP A 407 -3.16 -21.68 -16.74
CA ASP A 407 -3.35 -22.75 -17.75
C ASP A 407 -2.91 -22.41 -19.19
N MET A 408 -2.01 -21.43 -19.37
CA MET A 408 -1.54 -21.08 -20.70
C MET A 408 -0.83 -22.27 -21.38
N PHE A 409 -1.23 -22.52 -22.63
CA PHE A 409 -0.95 -23.68 -23.49
C PHE A 409 -1.76 -24.96 -23.22
N LEU A 410 -2.50 -25.06 -22.12
CA LEU A 410 -3.34 -26.23 -21.84
C LEU A 410 -4.67 -26.20 -22.61
N THR A 411 -5.31 -27.35 -22.63
CA THR A 411 -6.68 -27.55 -23.07
C THR A 411 -7.53 -27.83 -21.83
N THR A 412 -8.60 -27.05 -21.61
CA THR A 412 -9.41 -27.12 -20.39
C THR A 412 -10.83 -27.59 -20.72
N GLU A 413 -11.32 -28.59 -19.99
CA GLU A 413 -12.72 -29.03 -20.08
C GLU A 413 -13.68 -27.90 -19.69
N GLN A 414 -14.82 -27.82 -20.38
CA GLN A 414 -15.72 -26.67 -20.28
C GLN A 414 -17.02 -27.04 -19.58
N THR A 415 -17.50 -26.17 -18.69
CA THR A 415 -18.78 -26.38 -18.02
C THR A 415 -19.93 -26.45 -19.03
N GLY A 416 -20.77 -27.48 -18.89
CA GLY A 416 -22.02 -27.61 -19.63
C GLY A 416 -21.87 -28.01 -21.10
N VAL A 417 -20.66 -28.33 -21.57
CA VAL A 417 -20.42 -28.81 -22.94
C VAL A 417 -19.36 -29.91 -22.93
N ALA A 418 -19.42 -30.82 -23.91
CA ALA A 418 -18.51 -31.97 -24.00
C ALA A 418 -17.17 -31.66 -24.70
N GLN A 419 -17.03 -30.46 -25.27
CA GLN A 419 -15.84 -30.10 -26.04
C GLN A 419 -14.95 -29.20 -25.19
N PRO A 420 -13.68 -29.58 -24.95
CA PRO A 420 -12.76 -28.73 -24.24
C PRO A 420 -12.34 -27.53 -25.09
N TYR A 421 -11.74 -26.53 -24.46
CA TYR A 421 -11.25 -25.34 -25.15
C TYR A 421 -9.76 -25.11 -24.86
N ARG A 422 -9.04 -24.74 -25.92
CA ARG A 422 -7.67 -24.25 -25.87
C ARG A 422 -7.64 -22.87 -26.51
N VAL A 423 -6.97 -21.92 -25.84
CA VAL A 423 -6.76 -20.56 -26.36
C VAL A 423 -6.08 -20.59 -27.73
N LYS A 424 -6.39 -19.63 -28.60
CA LYS A 424 -5.80 -19.55 -29.96
C LYS A 424 -4.96 -18.29 -30.11
N THR A 425 -4.10 -18.25 -31.12
CA THR A 425 -3.29 -17.06 -31.47
C THR A 425 -4.16 -15.83 -31.77
N ALA A 426 -5.34 -16.04 -32.35
CA ALA A 426 -6.33 -14.99 -32.58
C ALA A 426 -6.87 -14.38 -31.27
N ASP A 427 -7.00 -15.20 -30.22
CA ASP A 427 -7.48 -14.75 -28.92
C ASP A 427 -6.41 -13.92 -28.21
N LEU A 428 -5.14 -14.36 -28.24
CA LEU A 428 -4.01 -13.56 -27.73
C LEU A 428 -3.84 -12.24 -28.48
N THR A 429 -3.99 -12.26 -29.81
CA THR A 429 -3.93 -11.04 -30.63
C THR A 429 -5.03 -10.04 -30.22
N ARG A 430 -6.23 -10.53 -29.91
CA ARG A 430 -7.32 -9.68 -29.39
C ARG A 430 -7.00 -9.13 -28.00
N HIS A 431 -6.41 -9.92 -27.11
CA HIS A 431 -6.00 -9.45 -25.78
C HIS A 431 -4.89 -8.40 -25.86
N LEU A 432 -3.88 -8.59 -26.72
CA LEU A 432 -2.84 -7.59 -26.99
C LEU A 432 -3.45 -6.27 -27.49
N ALA A 433 -4.37 -6.34 -28.46
CA ALA A 433 -5.08 -5.16 -28.96
C ALA A 433 -5.96 -4.51 -27.87
N TRP A 434 -6.61 -5.31 -27.02
CA TRP A 434 -7.41 -4.82 -25.91
C TRP A 434 -6.55 -4.10 -24.85
N GLN A 435 -5.43 -4.68 -24.44
CA GLN A 435 -4.47 -4.05 -23.53
C GLN A 435 -3.96 -2.74 -24.12
N ALA A 436 -3.55 -2.73 -25.39
CA ALA A 436 -3.10 -1.52 -26.06
C ALA A 436 -4.19 -0.42 -26.05
N ALA A 437 -5.45 -0.80 -26.28
CA ALA A 437 -6.57 0.12 -26.25
C ALA A 437 -6.88 0.65 -24.83
N LEU A 438 -6.67 -0.17 -23.79
CA LEU A 438 -6.75 0.26 -22.38
C LEU A 438 -5.63 1.23 -22.02
N LYS A 439 -4.38 0.91 -22.38
CA LYS A 439 -3.21 1.77 -22.16
C LYS A 439 -3.34 3.11 -22.89
N ALA A 440 -3.98 3.11 -24.06
CA ALA A 440 -4.28 4.32 -24.82
C ALA A 440 -5.49 5.12 -24.28
N GLY A 441 -6.20 4.62 -23.27
CA GLY A 441 -7.41 5.25 -22.71
C GLY A 441 -8.62 5.24 -23.66
N THR A 442 -8.57 4.53 -24.77
CA THR A 442 -9.61 4.52 -25.82
C THR A 442 -10.81 3.63 -25.52
N ARG A 443 -10.72 2.74 -24.52
CA ARG A 443 -11.81 1.83 -24.10
C ARG A 443 -12.49 2.20 -22.78
N LEU A 444 -11.86 3.05 -21.96
CA LEU A 444 -12.58 3.73 -20.88
C LEU A 444 -13.50 4.73 -21.57
N GLY A 445 -14.81 4.50 -21.51
CA GLY A 445 -15.79 5.07 -22.42
C GLY A 445 -15.69 6.58 -22.72
N GLN A 446 -16.34 6.97 -23.81
CA GLN A 446 -16.49 8.31 -24.39
C GLN A 446 -17.12 9.39 -23.47
N GLN A 447 -16.85 9.40 -22.17
CA GLN A 447 -17.16 10.50 -21.24
C GLN A 447 -15.92 11.20 -20.65
N GLN A 448 -14.70 10.87 -21.11
CA GLN A 448 -13.46 11.51 -20.65
C GLN A 448 -12.75 12.38 -21.71
N GLN A 449 -13.46 12.84 -22.75
CA GLN A 449 -12.85 13.76 -23.74
C GLN A 449 -12.52 15.16 -23.18
N GLN A 450 -12.89 15.49 -21.94
CA GLN A 450 -12.46 16.72 -21.26
C GLN A 450 -11.19 16.57 -20.38
N GLN A 451 -10.61 15.36 -20.23
CA GLN A 451 -9.45 15.11 -19.37
C GLN A 451 -8.08 15.14 -20.10
N GLN A 452 -7.99 15.83 -21.24
CA GLN A 452 -6.76 15.88 -22.04
C GLN A 452 -5.62 16.74 -21.47
N GLN A 453 -5.76 17.37 -20.29
CA GLN A 453 -4.68 18.16 -19.68
C GLN A 453 -3.99 17.50 -18.46
N GLN A 454 -4.37 16.27 -18.07
CA GLN A 454 -3.71 15.53 -16.96
C GLN A 454 -3.03 14.21 -17.42
N GLN A 455 -2.86 14.00 -18.73
CA GLN A 455 -2.39 12.73 -19.30
C GLN A 455 -0.91 12.39 -19.02
N GLN A 456 -0.06 13.34 -18.63
CA GLN A 456 1.37 13.07 -18.43
C GLN A 456 1.69 12.28 -17.15
N GLN A 457 0.85 12.34 -16.10
CA GLN A 457 1.01 11.48 -14.91
C GLN A 457 0.27 10.15 -15.03
N GLN A 458 -0.86 10.11 -15.75
CA GLN A 458 -1.59 8.86 -16.03
C GLN A 458 -0.82 7.95 -17.00
N GLN A 459 -0.02 8.48 -17.92
CA GLN A 459 0.78 7.66 -18.84
C GLN A 459 1.83 6.78 -18.14
N GLN A 460 2.40 7.18 -17.00
CA GLN A 460 3.32 6.31 -16.24
C GLN A 460 2.58 5.20 -15.47
N GLN A 461 1.36 5.44 -14.99
CA GLN A 461 0.53 4.42 -14.31
C GLN A 461 -0.17 3.48 -15.31
N GLN A 462 -0.54 3.97 -16.49
CA GLN A 462 -1.15 3.18 -17.58
C GLN A 462 -0.13 2.28 -18.29
N GLN A 463 1.17 2.55 -18.18
CA GLN A 463 2.22 1.73 -18.81
C GLN A 463 2.34 0.30 -18.24
N GLN A 464 1.69 -0.03 -17.12
CA GLN A 464 1.89 -1.30 -16.40
C GLN A 464 0.72 -2.30 -16.43
N GLN A 465 -0.39 -2.01 -17.12
CA GLN A 465 -1.46 -3.01 -17.27
C GLN A 465 -1.09 -4.03 -18.34
N GLN A 466 -0.35 -5.05 -17.92
CA GLN A 466 -0.05 -6.26 -18.69
C GLN A 466 -0.62 -7.46 -17.94
N LEU A 467 -1.30 -8.32 -18.68
CA LEU A 467 -1.79 -9.61 -18.21
C LEU A 467 -0.59 -10.51 -17.97
N GLU A 468 -0.65 -11.28 -16.89
CA GLU A 468 0.33 -12.31 -16.57
C GLU A 468 -0.18 -13.66 -17.07
N MET A 469 0.70 -14.41 -17.71
CA MET A 469 0.45 -15.69 -18.39
C MET A 469 1.28 -16.80 -17.73
N PRO A 470 0.93 -17.26 -16.50
CA PRO A 470 1.49 -18.49 -15.96
C PRO A 470 1.28 -19.64 -16.93
N PHE A 471 2.35 -20.36 -17.30
CA PHE A 471 2.29 -21.31 -18.41
C PHE A 471 2.71 -22.75 -18.06
N ASN A 472 2.19 -23.69 -18.85
CA ASN A 472 2.46 -25.11 -18.77
C ASN A 472 3.10 -25.64 -20.05
N GLY A 473 4.40 -25.93 -20.00
CA GLY A 473 5.15 -26.38 -21.17
C GLY A 473 4.66 -27.68 -21.80
N ASN A 474 4.04 -28.59 -21.04
CA ASN A 474 3.55 -29.86 -21.57
C ASN A 474 2.40 -29.68 -22.58
N GLY A 475 1.57 -28.66 -22.40
CA GLY A 475 0.46 -28.35 -23.30
C GLY A 475 0.92 -27.97 -24.72
N ILE A 476 2.18 -27.56 -24.89
CA ILE A 476 2.80 -27.38 -26.21
C ILE A 476 3.05 -28.74 -26.86
N LEU A 477 3.54 -29.72 -26.10
CA LEU A 477 3.83 -31.06 -26.60
C LEU A 477 2.56 -31.78 -27.04
N ASP A 478 1.46 -31.60 -26.30
CA ASP A 478 0.14 -32.20 -26.60
C ASP A 478 -0.37 -31.82 -28.00
N ASN A 479 0.13 -30.71 -28.56
CA ASN A 479 -0.30 -30.18 -29.84
C ASN A 479 0.71 -30.43 -30.98
N ILE A 480 1.76 -31.20 -30.75
CA ILE A 480 2.80 -31.49 -31.74
C ILE A 480 3.00 -33.00 -31.89
N THR A 481 2.54 -33.57 -33.01
CA THR A 481 2.59 -35.02 -33.28
C THR A 481 4.00 -35.63 -33.21
N ALA A 482 5.04 -34.85 -33.50
CA ALA A 482 6.43 -35.32 -33.46
C ALA A 482 7.00 -35.41 -32.03
N LEU A 483 6.30 -34.86 -31.04
CA LEU A 483 6.72 -34.82 -29.64
C LEU A 483 5.82 -35.74 -28.81
N THR A 484 6.36 -36.24 -27.71
CA THR A 484 5.63 -37.09 -26.77
C THR A 484 5.43 -36.30 -25.48
N PRO A 485 4.18 -35.96 -25.14
CA PRO A 485 3.87 -35.30 -23.88
C PRO A 485 4.22 -36.18 -22.68
N LEU A 486 4.57 -35.54 -21.57
CA LEU A 486 4.71 -36.21 -20.30
C LEU A 486 3.32 -36.53 -19.73
N ALA A 487 2.95 -37.80 -19.73
CA ALA A 487 1.70 -38.28 -19.16
C ALA A 487 1.78 -38.34 -17.63
N VAL A 488 1.43 -37.23 -16.99
CA VAL A 488 1.22 -37.14 -15.55
C VAL A 488 -0.20 -36.69 -15.32
N ASP A 489 -0.96 -37.52 -14.61
CA ASP A 489 -2.30 -37.17 -14.18
C ASP A 489 -2.25 -35.92 -13.28
N GLY A 490 -2.78 -34.83 -13.83
CA GLY A 490 -2.80 -33.49 -13.26
C GLY A 490 -3.77 -33.35 -12.11
N ASP A 491 -4.78 -34.22 -12.05
CA ASP A 491 -5.94 -33.99 -11.24
C ASP A 491 -5.67 -34.21 -9.75
N GLY A 492 -6.30 -33.36 -8.93
CA GLY A 492 -6.44 -33.59 -7.50
C GLY A 492 -7.32 -34.80 -7.19
N CYS A 493 -7.44 -35.16 -5.90
CA CYS A 493 -8.23 -36.32 -5.53
C CYS A 493 -9.69 -36.27 -6.01
N THR A 494 -10.23 -35.06 -6.11
CA THR A 494 -11.61 -34.75 -6.49
C THR A 494 -12.02 -35.24 -7.88
N ALA A 495 -11.07 -35.43 -8.80
CA ALA A 495 -11.39 -35.91 -10.15
C ALA A 495 -11.32 -37.43 -10.29
N THR A 496 -10.86 -38.15 -9.26
CA THR A 496 -10.71 -39.61 -9.37
C THR A 496 -12.08 -40.31 -9.32
N PRO A 497 -12.32 -41.38 -10.10
CA PRO A 497 -13.53 -42.21 -9.95
C PRO A 497 -13.69 -42.78 -8.54
N THR A 498 -12.58 -42.97 -7.83
CA THR A 498 -12.56 -43.38 -6.42
C THR A 498 -13.19 -42.33 -5.51
N TYR A 499 -13.00 -41.04 -5.81
CA TYR A 499 -13.58 -39.95 -5.02
C TYR A 499 -15.11 -39.89 -5.13
N THR A 500 -15.65 -40.08 -6.34
CA THR A 500 -17.11 -40.16 -6.55
C THR A 500 -17.70 -41.44 -5.95
N THR A 501 -17.04 -42.59 -6.08
CA THR A 501 -17.50 -43.85 -5.47
C THR A 501 -17.43 -43.85 -3.95
N LEU A 502 -16.51 -43.10 -3.35
CA LEU A 502 -16.44 -42.87 -1.89
C LEU A 502 -17.45 -41.83 -1.39
N ASN A 503 -18.29 -41.27 -2.26
CA ASN A 503 -19.31 -40.26 -1.94
C ASN A 503 -18.71 -39.01 -1.27
N CYS A 504 -17.51 -38.61 -1.68
CA CYS A 504 -16.85 -37.39 -1.20
C CYS A 504 -17.39 -36.13 -1.90
N SER A 505 -17.37 -34.97 -1.24
CA SER A 505 -17.88 -33.70 -1.79
C SER A 505 -17.10 -32.49 -1.24
N CYS A 506 -16.30 -31.79 -2.08
CA CYS A 506 -15.44 -30.68 -1.65
C CYS A 506 -15.91 -29.29 -2.15
N TRP A 507 -16.84 -29.21 -3.11
CA TRP A 507 -17.07 -27.97 -3.88
C TRP A 507 -18.51 -27.44 -3.92
N LEU A 508 -19.53 -28.29 -3.72
CA LEU A 508 -20.93 -27.91 -4.03
C LEU A 508 -21.93 -28.01 -2.85
N SER A 509 -21.64 -28.77 -1.80
CA SER A 509 -22.61 -29.07 -0.73
C SER A 509 -22.23 -28.48 0.64
N GLY A 510 -21.21 -27.61 0.68
CA GLY A 510 -20.38 -27.42 1.88
C GLY A 510 -19.26 -28.47 1.88
N TYR A 511 -18.19 -28.21 2.63
CA TYR A 511 -17.03 -29.09 2.70
C TYR A 511 -17.37 -30.43 3.38
N ASP A 512 -18.08 -31.32 2.69
CA ASP A 512 -18.45 -32.63 3.21
C ASP A 512 -17.22 -33.55 3.26
N SER A 513 -17.11 -34.30 4.35
CA SER A 513 -15.96 -35.17 4.60
C SER A 513 -16.02 -36.44 3.76
N CYS A 514 -14.89 -36.85 3.17
CA CYS A 514 -14.74 -38.23 2.68
C CYS A 514 -14.84 -39.25 3.84
N PRO A 515 -15.25 -40.50 3.56
CA PRO A 515 -15.24 -41.57 4.56
C PRO A 515 -13.83 -41.79 5.12
N ALA A 516 -13.74 -42.29 6.35
CA ALA A 516 -12.46 -42.50 7.03
C ALA A 516 -11.51 -43.46 6.29
N THR A 517 -12.05 -44.33 5.43
CA THR A 517 -11.31 -45.26 4.56
C THR A 517 -10.65 -44.58 3.35
N ALA A 518 -11.04 -43.36 3.00
CA ALA A 518 -10.41 -42.62 1.93
C ALA A 518 -8.97 -42.22 2.29
N PRO A 519 -8.05 -42.13 1.31
CA PRO A 519 -6.71 -41.61 1.54
C PRO A 519 -6.76 -40.26 2.25
N GLN A 520 -5.82 -40.01 3.17
CA GLN A 520 -5.84 -38.83 4.03
C GLN A 520 -5.94 -37.52 3.25
N PHE A 521 -5.23 -37.40 2.13
CA PHE A 521 -5.26 -36.23 1.26
C PHE A 521 -6.66 -35.95 0.68
N CYS A 522 -7.42 -37.00 0.35
CA CYS A 522 -8.78 -36.87 -0.19
C CYS A 522 -9.79 -36.43 0.86
N ARG A 523 -9.51 -36.71 2.14
CA ARG A 523 -10.36 -36.27 3.27
C ARG A 523 -10.22 -34.78 3.59
N GLN A 524 -9.32 -34.05 2.93
CA GLN A 524 -8.89 -32.70 3.32
C GLN A 524 -9.17 -31.70 2.18
N CYS A 525 -10.45 -31.42 1.95
CA CYS A 525 -10.94 -30.51 0.91
C CYS A 525 -10.41 -29.06 1.01
N THR A 526 -10.02 -28.64 2.21
CA THR A 526 -9.61 -27.27 2.54
C THR A 526 -8.16 -26.96 2.18
N LYS A 527 -7.41 -27.90 1.55
CA LYS A 527 -5.99 -27.73 1.17
C LYS A 527 -5.09 -27.20 2.29
N ASN A 528 -5.41 -27.52 3.54
CA ASN A 528 -4.68 -27.14 4.74
C ASN A 528 -4.00 -28.36 5.40
N TRP A 529 -3.86 -29.45 4.64
CA TRP A 529 -3.23 -30.68 5.11
C TRP A 529 -1.74 -30.66 4.78
N PRO A 530 -0.85 -30.57 5.78
CA PRO A 530 0.57 -30.70 5.55
C PRO A 530 0.89 -32.17 5.27
N LYS A 531 1.21 -32.48 4.00
CA LYS A 531 1.64 -33.82 3.59
C LYS A 531 2.82 -34.27 4.46
N PRO A 532 2.80 -35.50 5.02
CA PRO A 532 3.97 -36.08 5.66
C PRO A 532 5.17 -36.06 4.71
N LEU A 533 6.33 -35.64 5.21
CA LEU A 533 7.55 -35.57 4.42
C LEU A 533 7.94 -36.95 3.88
N ALA A 534 8.49 -36.98 2.67
CA ALA A 534 8.85 -38.18 1.92
C ALA A 534 7.69 -39.13 1.57
N ALA A 535 6.44 -38.80 1.91
CA ALA A 535 5.26 -39.55 1.46
C ALA A 535 4.86 -39.20 0.01
N GLY A 536 3.93 -39.97 -0.53
CA GLY A 536 3.46 -39.85 -1.92
C GLY A 536 4.13 -40.87 -2.84
N ILE A 537 3.66 -40.93 -4.08
CA ILE A 537 4.16 -41.85 -5.12
C ILE A 537 4.56 -41.01 -6.33
N ASN A 538 5.73 -41.28 -6.90
CA ASN A 538 6.17 -40.61 -8.12
C ASN A 538 5.21 -40.96 -9.27
N LYS A 539 4.58 -39.96 -9.86
CA LYS A 539 3.80 -40.06 -11.10
C LYS A 539 4.68 -39.88 -12.33
N VAL A 540 5.83 -39.20 -12.22
CA VAL A 540 6.77 -39.05 -13.34
C VAL A 540 7.57 -40.35 -13.52
N THR A 541 7.21 -41.14 -14.52
CA THR A 541 7.84 -42.45 -14.79
C THR A 541 8.91 -42.41 -15.89
N SER A 542 8.79 -41.49 -16.83
CA SER A 542 9.75 -41.28 -17.91
C SER A 542 9.80 -39.79 -18.28
N LEU A 543 10.97 -39.30 -18.70
CA LEU A 543 11.15 -37.90 -19.09
C LEU A 543 11.01 -37.74 -20.61
N PRO A 544 10.51 -36.58 -21.09
CA PRO A 544 10.46 -36.30 -22.52
C PRO A 544 11.88 -36.20 -23.12
N ASP A 545 12.00 -36.57 -24.39
CA ASP A 545 13.26 -36.45 -25.15
C ASP A 545 13.54 -34.97 -25.49
N LEU A 546 14.36 -34.34 -24.65
CA LEU A 546 14.72 -32.92 -24.77
C LEU A 546 15.46 -32.61 -26.08
N THR A 547 16.09 -33.59 -26.73
CA THR A 547 16.78 -33.37 -28.02
C THR A 547 15.80 -33.05 -29.14
N LYS A 548 14.52 -33.44 -28.97
CA LYS A 548 13.45 -33.13 -29.92
C LYS A 548 12.84 -31.75 -29.71
N TRP A 549 13.14 -31.04 -28.62
CA TRP A 549 12.65 -29.67 -28.37
C TRP A 549 13.45 -28.64 -29.19
N THR A 550 13.62 -28.92 -30.47
CA THR A 550 14.23 -28.01 -31.43
C THR A 550 13.28 -26.86 -31.75
N THR A 551 13.82 -25.72 -32.18
CA THR A 551 13.02 -24.59 -32.64
C THR A 551 12.00 -25.00 -33.69
N ALA A 552 12.41 -25.80 -34.67
CA ALA A 552 11.53 -26.26 -35.74
C ALA A 552 10.33 -27.07 -35.23
N ASN A 553 10.55 -27.98 -34.27
CA ASN A 553 9.47 -28.79 -33.71
C ASN A 553 8.53 -27.96 -32.84
N LEU A 554 9.05 -27.12 -31.95
CA LEU A 554 8.20 -26.31 -31.05
C LEU A 554 7.36 -25.28 -31.81
N MET A 555 7.89 -24.71 -32.90
CA MET A 555 7.13 -23.79 -33.75
C MET A 555 6.00 -24.46 -34.54
N ALA A 556 5.85 -25.79 -34.48
CA ALA A 556 4.67 -26.47 -35.02
C ALA A 556 3.41 -26.18 -34.19
N ASP A 557 3.53 -25.82 -32.91
CA ASP A 557 2.42 -25.23 -32.15
C ASP A 557 2.31 -23.73 -32.48
N PRO A 558 1.18 -23.25 -33.03
CA PRO A 558 1.02 -21.84 -33.39
C PRO A 558 1.16 -20.85 -32.23
N LEU A 559 0.77 -21.24 -31.00
CA LEU A 559 0.96 -20.39 -29.82
C LEU A 559 2.43 -20.31 -29.44
N ALA A 560 3.14 -21.45 -29.43
CA ALA A 560 4.57 -21.47 -29.12
C ALA A 560 5.35 -20.67 -30.17
N ALA A 561 5.02 -20.83 -31.45
CA ALA A 561 5.57 -20.02 -32.54
C ALA A 561 5.29 -18.52 -32.35
N MET A 562 4.09 -18.14 -31.93
CA MET A 562 3.73 -16.75 -31.64
C MET A 562 4.60 -16.15 -30.52
N VAL A 563 4.85 -16.91 -29.45
CA VAL A 563 5.71 -16.47 -28.32
C VAL A 563 7.18 -16.42 -28.73
N MET A 564 7.69 -17.49 -29.35
CA MET A 564 9.10 -17.59 -29.77
C MET A 564 9.50 -16.47 -30.75
N ASN A 565 8.61 -16.15 -31.70
CA ASN A 565 8.82 -15.07 -32.66
C ASN A 565 8.50 -13.68 -32.09
N ASP A 566 7.97 -13.61 -30.87
CA ASP A 566 7.41 -12.39 -30.28
C ASP A 566 6.40 -11.68 -31.19
N THR A 567 5.60 -12.47 -31.93
CA THR A 567 4.63 -11.97 -32.89
C THR A 567 3.62 -11.06 -32.17
N ASN A 568 3.45 -9.84 -32.67
CA ASN A 568 2.66 -8.77 -32.04
C ASN A 568 3.11 -8.39 -30.61
N GLY A 569 4.31 -8.79 -30.20
CA GLY A 569 4.81 -8.58 -28.83
C GLY A 569 4.30 -9.61 -27.82
N ALA A 570 3.88 -10.80 -28.23
CA ALA A 570 3.32 -11.82 -27.32
C ALA A 570 4.27 -12.19 -26.15
N ALA A 571 5.59 -12.18 -26.37
CA ALA A 571 6.56 -12.49 -25.32
C ALA A 571 6.96 -11.26 -24.50
N THR A 572 6.75 -10.04 -25.00
CA THR A 572 7.17 -8.77 -24.35
C THR A 572 6.04 -7.97 -23.71
N GLN A 573 4.81 -8.16 -24.16
CA GLN A 573 3.63 -7.39 -23.72
C GLN A 573 2.70 -8.17 -22.77
N PHE A 574 3.04 -9.42 -22.49
CA PHE A 574 2.51 -10.21 -21.38
C PHE A 574 3.63 -10.50 -20.39
N TRP A 575 3.30 -10.55 -19.11
CA TRP A 575 4.17 -11.14 -18.11
C TRP A 575 4.07 -12.67 -18.19
N TRP A 576 5.14 -13.37 -17.89
CA TRP A 576 5.21 -14.83 -17.94
C TRP A 576 5.76 -15.36 -16.61
N SER A 577 5.16 -16.41 -16.10
CA SER A 577 5.63 -17.09 -14.89
C SER A 577 5.36 -18.59 -14.99
N HIS A 578 5.86 -19.37 -14.05
CA HIS A 578 5.62 -20.80 -14.08
C HIS A 578 4.21 -21.16 -13.62
N HIS A 579 3.64 -22.19 -14.26
CA HIS A 579 2.44 -22.88 -13.76
C HIS A 579 2.64 -24.40 -13.58
N THR A 580 3.89 -24.84 -13.38
CA THR A 580 4.39 -26.23 -13.55
C THR A 580 4.36 -26.73 -14.99
N PHE A 581 5.04 -27.84 -15.29
CA PHE A 581 5.14 -28.34 -16.67
C PHE A 581 3.85 -29.00 -17.15
N THR A 582 3.31 -29.96 -16.40
CA THR A 582 2.13 -30.77 -16.78
C THR A 582 0.86 -30.38 -16.04
N HIS A 583 0.88 -29.33 -15.22
CA HIS A 583 -0.21 -29.00 -14.31
C HIS A 583 -0.50 -30.12 -13.28
N GLN A 584 0.55 -30.77 -12.77
CA GLN A 584 0.41 -31.77 -11.70
C GLN A 584 -0.01 -31.11 -10.39
N ASN A 585 -1.15 -31.49 -9.82
CA ASN A 585 -1.52 -31.11 -8.46
C ASN A 585 -0.41 -31.52 -7.45
N LEU A 586 0.05 -30.54 -6.68
CA LEU A 586 1.21 -30.65 -5.80
C LEU A 586 0.87 -30.97 -4.34
N ASP A 587 -0.41 -31.12 -3.97
CA ASP A 587 -0.81 -31.32 -2.57
C ASP A 587 -0.27 -32.64 -2.00
N ASN A 588 -0.24 -33.69 -2.82
CA ASN A 588 0.30 -35.01 -2.46
C ASN A 588 1.50 -35.43 -3.34
N ALA A 589 2.04 -34.52 -4.15
CA ALA A 589 3.18 -34.81 -5.01
C ALA A 589 4.46 -35.06 -4.21
N THR A 590 5.35 -35.90 -4.74
CA THR A 590 6.66 -36.15 -4.16
C THR A 590 7.63 -35.03 -4.50
N LYS A 591 8.71 -34.91 -3.72
CA LYS A 591 9.81 -33.97 -4.03
C LYS A 591 10.37 -34.18 -5.44
N TYR A 592 10.50 -35.44 -5.86
CA TYR A 592 10.99 -35.80 -7.18
C TYR A 592 10.07 -35.26 -8.28
N ASP A 593 8.77 -35.55 -8.20
CA ASP A 593 7.79 -35.07 -9.18
C ASP A 593 7.79 -33.54 -9.27
N THR A 594 7.67 -32.84 -8.13
CA THR A 594 7.70 -31.37 -8.11
C THR A 594 9.01 -30.82 -8.70
N THR A 595 10.14 -31.50 -8.48
CA THR A 595 11.42 -31.11 -9.09
C THR A 595 11.36 -31.23 -10.62
N GLN A 596 10.81 -32.32 -11.16
CA GLN A 596 10.68 -32.50 -12.61
C GLN A 596 9.70 -31.50 -13.22
N GLN A 597 8.59 -31.22 -12.53
CA GLN A 597 7.59 -30.24 -12.95
C GLN A 597 8.19 -28.85 -13.15
N ILE A 598 9.10 -28.40 -12.28
CA ILE A 598 9.76 -27.10 -12.46
C ILE A 598 10.93 -27.16 -13.43
N ASP A 599 11.77 -28.20 -13.34
CA ASP A 599 12.95 -28.34 -14.20
C ASP A 599 12.58 -28.37 -15.69
N LEU A 600 11.55 -29.15 -16.05
CA LEU A 600 11.04 -29.22 -17.42
C LEU A 600 10.43 -27.88 -17.87
N ASN A 601 9.72 -27.19 -16.98
CA ASN A 601 9.10 -25.91 -17.32
C ASN A 601 10.13 -24.77 -17.45
N GLN A 602 11.22 -24.80 -16.69
CA GLN A 602 12.37 -23.89 -16.85
C GLN A 602 13.09 -24.12 -18.19
N LYS A 603 13.27 -25.39 -18.57
CA LYS A 603 13.81 -25.74 -19.90
C LYS A 603 12.88 -25.27 -21.02
N MET A 604 11.57 -25.46 -20.88
CA MET A 604 10.61 -24.94 -21.86
C MET A 604 10.61 -23.42 -21.93
N ALA A 605 10.70 -22.71 -20.80
CA ALA A 605 10.84 -21.24 -20.79
C ALA A 605 12.07 -20.79 -21.60
N ALA A 606 13.20 -21.51 -21.47
CA ALA A 606 14.41 -21.23 -22.23
C ALA A 606 14.20 -21.51 -23.73
N SER A 607 13.56 -22.63 -24.09
CA SER A 607 13.22 -22.96 -25.48
C SER A 607 12.26 -21.95 -26.12
N LEU A 608 11.35 -21.37 -25.34
CA LEU A 608 10.45 -20.29 -25.76
C LEU A 608 11.15 -18.92 -25.85
N GLY A 609 12.40 -18.81 -25.37
CA GLY A 609 13.14 -17.55 -25.33
C GLY A 609 12.62 -16.56 -24.29
N LEU A 610 11.97 -17.04 -23.22
CA LEU A 610 11.40 -16.20 -22.16
C LEU A 610 12.42 -15.85 -21.08
N THR A 611 13.35 -16.76 -20.75
CA THR A 611 14.24 -16.63 -19.58
C THR A 611 15.15 -15.40 -19.57
N ALA A 612 15.49 -14.87 -20.75
CA ALA A 612 16.32 -13.68 -20.90
C ALA A 612 15.51 -12.37 -20.92
N ARG A 613 14.17 -12.45 -20.88
CA ARG A 613 13.29 -11.30 -21.03
C ARG A 613 12.93 -10.73 -19.66
N PRO A 614 12.85 -9.39 -19.52
CA PRO A 614 12.32 -8.77 -18.31
C PRO A 614 10.89 -9.20 -18.00
N SER A 615 10.12 -9.56 -19.03
CA SER A 615 8.73 -10.03 -18.93
C SER A 615 8.55 -11.37 -18.23
N TYR A 616 9.62 -12.04 -17.80
CA TYR A 616 9.55 -13.37 -17.21
C TYR A 616 9.97 -13.37 -15.72
N SER A 617 9.08 -13.85 -14.86
CA SER A 617 9.34 -14.11 -13.45
C SER A 617 9.90 -15.52 -13.25
N SER A 618 11.15 -15.60 -12.78
CA SER A 618 11.84 -16.86 -12.48
C SER A 618 11.77 -17.26 -11.01
N ALA A 619 11.38 -16.34 -10.11
CA ALA A 619 11.40 -16.56 -8.66
C ALA A 619 10.00 -16.77 -8.05
N CYS A 620 8.95 -16.38 -8.77
CA CYS A 620 7.58 -16.47 -8.32
C CYS A 620 6.72 -17.18 -9.37
N MET A 621 5.77 -17.97 -8.92
CA MET A 621 4.92 -18.79 -9.78
C MET A 621 3.46 -18.79 -9.31
N VAL A 622 2.57 -19.25 -10.17
CA VAL A 622 1.24 -19.71 -9.76
C VAL A 622 1.29 -21.22 -9.64
N THR A 623 0.94 -21.82 -8.50
CA THR A 623 0.91 -23.29 -8.39
C THR A 623 -0.36 -23.85 -9.05
N PRO A 624 -0.32 -25.03 -9.69
CA PRO A 624 -1.47 -25.63 -10.36
C PRO A 624 -2.59 -25.83 -9.33
N GLU A 625 -3.77 -25.31 -9.61
CA GLU A 625 -4.92 -25.30 -8.70
C GLU A 625 -4.63 -24.73 -7.28
N ILE A 626 -3.64 -23.86 -7.09
CA ILE A 626 -3.23 -23.39 -5.76
C ILE A 626 -2.84 -24.56 -4.83
N SER A 627 -2.17 -25.57 -5.39
CA SER A 627 -1.73 -26.76 -4.66
C SER A 627 -0.28 -26.66 -4.15
N GLY A 628 0.08 -27.53 -3.21
CA GLY A 628 1.45 -27.71 -2.74
C GLY A 628 1.95 -26.67 -1.74
N LEU A 629 1.17 -25.63 -1.44
CA LEU A 629 1.56 -24.53 -0.52
C LEU A 629 1.62 -24.96 0.96
N VAL A 630 1.12 -26.16 1.27
CA VAL A 630 1.26 -26.83 2.56
C VAL A 630 2.07 -28.14 2.48
N ASN A 631 2.60 -28.49 1.31
CA ASN A 631 3.40 -29.70 1.12
C ASN A 631 4.90 -29.36 1.21
N GLY A 632 5.54 -29.68 2.32
CA GLY A 632 6.94 -29.34 2.58
C GLY A 632 7.93 -29.92 1.56
N ASP A 633 7.65 -31.10 0.99
CA ASP A 633 8.48 -31.68 -0.07
C ASP A 633 8.38 -30.87 -1.37
N ALA A 634 7.17 -30.43 -1.72
CA ALA A 634 6.94 -29.60 -2.89
C ALA A 634 7.63 -28.24 -2.70
N LEU A 635 7.42 -27.56 -1.57
CA LEU A 635 8.06 -26.28 -1.25
C LEU A 635 9.59 -26.37 -1.25
N ALA A 636 10.15 -27.47 -0.73
CA ALA A 636 11.59 -27.71 -0.80
C ALA A 636 12.09 -27.93 -2.23
N ALA A 637 11.33 -28.64 -3.08
CA ALA A 637 11.66 -28.80 -4.50
C ALA A 637 11.60 -27.46 -5.24
N LEU A 638 10.53 -26.68 -5.07
CA LEU A 638 10.36 -25.34 -5.64
C LEU A 638 11.54 -24.44 -5.26
N THR A 639 11.86 -24.35 -3.97
CA THR A 639 12.97 -23.54 -3.44
C THR A 639 14.32 -23.98 -4.02
N SER A 640 14.55 -25.29 -4.15
CA SER A 640 15.80 -25.81 -4.74
C SER A 640 15.98 -25.45 -6.22
N LYS A 641 14.90 -25.05 -6.90
CA LYS A 641 14.89 -24.59 -8.29
C LYS A 641 14.82 -23.07 -8.43
N GLY A 642 14.97 -22.33 -7.32
CA GLY A 642 14.97 -20.87 -7.31
C GLY A 642 13.59 -20.22 -7.20
N ILE A 643 12.52 -21.01 -7.05
CA ILE A 643 11.17 -20.49 -6.79
C ILE A 643 11.05 -20.20 -5.30
N GLN A 644 10.83 -18.94 -4.95
CA GLN A 644 10.74 -18.45 -3.57
C GLN A 644 9.33 -18.02 -3.19
N CYS A 645 8.44 -17.81 -4.17
CA CYS A 645 7.05 -17.49 -3.91
C CYS A 645 6.06 -18.20 -4.82
N GLY A 646 4.85 -18.41 -4.29
CA GLY A 646 3.72 -19.00 -4.97
C GLY A 646 2.44 -18.21 -4.69
N THR A 647 1.56 -18.11 -5.69
CA THR A 647 0.25 -17.50 -5.50
C THR A 647 -0.69 -18.39 -4.68
N GLY A 648 -1.33 -17.82 -3.66
CA GLY A 648 -2.35 -18.44 -2.81
C GLY A 648 -3.78 -18.16 -3.29
N ASP A 649 -4.75 -18.36 -2.39
CA ASP A 649 -6.17 -18.10 -2.64
C ASP A 649 -6.80 -17.39 -1.44
N ASN A 650 -7.35 -16.20 -1.66
CA ASN A 650 -7.97 -15.39 -0.62
C ASN A 650 -9.28 -15.97 -0.07
N THR A 651 -9.87 -16.98 -0.72
CA THR A 651 -11.01 -17.74 -0.17
C THR A 651 -10.59 -18.63 0.99
N TRP A 652 -9.30 -18.95 1.12
CA TRP A 652 -8.75 -19.79 2.18
C TRP A 652 -7.96 -18.98 3.20
N ALA A 653 -8.49 -18.90 4.42
CA ALA A 653 -7.90 -18.09 5.48
C ALA A 653 -6.47 -18.48 5.85
N HIS A 654 -6.10 -19.77 5.77
CA HIS A 654 -4.77 -20.26 6.10
C HIS A 654 -3.69 -19.94 5.06
N LEU A 655 -4.08 -19.44 3.87
CA LEU A 655 -3.15 -18.95 2.85
C LEU A 655 -2.98 -17.41 2.88
N ARG A 656 -3.56 -16.74 3.89
CA ARG A 656 -3.46 -15.28 4.06
C ARG A 656 -2.70 -14.92 5.33
N ASN A 657 -1.99 -13.80 5.29
CA ASN A 657 -1.48 -13.16 6.49
C ASN A 657 -2.59 -12.34 7.15
N LEU A 658 -3.33 -12.95 8.09
CA LEU A 658 -4.46 -12.28 8.75
C LEU A 658 -4.03 -11.16 9.70
N ALA A 659 -2.80 -11.21 10.22
CA ALA A 659 -2.25 -10.18 11.11
C ALA A 659 -1.73 -8.96 10.34
N ALA A 660 -1.25 -9.16 9.11
CA ALA A 660 -0.80 -8.09 8.22
C ALA A 660 -1.30 -8.33 6.78
N PRO A 661 -2.55 -7.97 6.45
CA PRO A 661 -3.19 -8.29 5.16
C PRO A 661 -2.52 -7.68 3.91
N HIS A 662 -1.62 -6.71 4.09
CA HIS A 662 -0.83 -6.09 3.01
C HIS A 662 0.53 -6.76 2.81
N GLN A 663 0.83 -7.81 3.56
CA GLN A 663 2.05 -8.60 3.46
C GLN A 663 1.73 -10.00 2.97
N MET A 664 2.71 -10.62 2.30
CA MET A 664 2.65 -12.06 2.00
C MET A 664 2.59 -12.87 3.29
N LEU A 665 2.00 -14.05 3.21
CA LEU A 665 2.15 -15.08 4.24
C LEU A 665 3.49 -15.79 4.01
N TYR A 666 4.28 -16.00 5.06
CA TYR A 666 5.45 -16.88 4.98
C TYR A 666 5.11 -18.21 5.63
N THR A 667 5.37 -19.31 4.93
CA THR A 667 5.13 -20.65 5.47
C THR A 667 5.96 -20.91 6.71
N THR A 668 5.48 -21.79 7.58
CA THR A 668 6.21 -22.20 8.79
C THR A 668 6.35 -23.72 8.83
N GLN A 669 7.28 -24.21 9.65
CA GLN A 669 7.43 -25.65 9.85
C GLN A 669 6.13 -26.31 10.31
N ALA A 670 5.35 -25.63 11.16
CA ALA A 670 4.09 -26.15 11.69
C ALA A 670 2.96 -26.17 10.64
N LEU A 671 2.89 -25.15 9.77
CA LEU A 671 1.82 -25.02 8.78
C LEU A 671 2.03 -25.94 7.57
N SER A 672 3.27 -26.00 7.07
CA SER A 672 3.56 -26.54 5.73
C SER A 672 4.69 -27.57 5.72
N ASN A 673 5.23 -27.98 6.87
CA ASN A 673 6.48 -28.75 6.97
C ASN A 673 7.71 -28.08 6.29
N PHE A 674 7.63 -26.78 6.01
CA PHE A 674 8.69 -25.98 5.38
C PHE A 674 8.52 -24.51 5.77
N ALA A 675 9.59 -23.85 6.22
CA ALA A 675 9.55 -22.45 6.64
C ALA A 675 10.16 -21.50 5.61
N GLY A 676 9.54 -20.32 5.45
CA GLY A 676 10.11 -19.21 4.70
C GLY A 676 9.74 -19.15 3.21
N PHE A 677 8.87 -20.03 2.70
CA PHE A 677 8.31 -19.86 1.36
C PHE A 677 7.23 -18.77 1.39
N ALA A 678 7.26 -17.83 0.45
CA ALA A 678 6.29 -16.74 0.42
C ALA A 678 5.02 -17.14 -0.34
N VAL A 679 3.86 -16.87 0.24
CA VAL A 679 2.54 -17.07 -0.34
C VAL A 679 1.93 -15.71 -0.63
N LEU A 680 1.84 -15.38 -1.91
CA LEU A 680 1.24 -14.13 -2.41
C LEU A 680 -0.29 -14.28 -2.39
N PRO A 681 -1.05 -13.43 -1.68
CA PRO A 681 -2.51 -13.50 -1.72
C PRO A 681 -3.03 -13.16 -3.12
N ARG A 682 -4.11 -13.82 -3.56
CA ARG A 682 -4.79 -13.55 -4.85
C ARG A 682 -6.30 -13.64 -4.68
N PHE A 683 -7.03 -12.75 -5.32
CA PHE A 683 -8.49 -12.77 -5.33
C PHE A 683 -9.02 -13.74 -6.39
N ALA A 684 -9.92 -14.65 -5.98
CA ALA A 684 -10.80 -15.33 -6.92
C ALA A 684 -11.79 -14.33 -7.53
N THR A 685 -12.32 -14.66 -8.71
CA THR A 685 -13.35 -13.87 -9.41
C THR A 685 -14.55 -14.75 -9.76
N GLU A 686 -15.68 -14.11 -10.05
CA GLU A 686 -16.87 -14.78 -10.57
C GLU A 686 -16.79 -15.01 -12.09
N ILE A 687 -15.57 -15.02 -12.63
CA ILE A 687 -15.22 -15.53 -13.96
C ILE A 687 -14.47 -16.84 -13.75
N TYR A 688 -15.16 -17.96 -14.01
CA TYR A 688 -14.68 -19.28 -13.59
C TYR A 688 -13.69 -19.91 -14.58
N TYR A 689 -12.74 -20.67 -14.05
CA TYR A 689 -11.63 -21.30 -14.78
C TYR A 689 -12.08 -22.19 -15.96
N ASN A 690 -13.25 -22.81 -15.87
CA ASN A 690 -13.77 -23.77 -16.85
C ASN A 690 -14.90 -23.20 -17.71
N CYS A 691 -14.90 -21.88 -17.94
CA CYS A 691 -15.88 -21.18 -18.78
C CYS A 691 -15.18 -20.35 -19.86
N SER A 692 -15.57 -20.54 -21.13
CA SER A 692 -15.05 -19.77 -22.27
C SER A 692 -16.08 -18.82 -22.89
N THR A 693 -17.33 -18.87 -22.41
CA THR A 693 -18.42 -18.01 -22.87
C THR A 693 -19.18 -17.40 -21.70
N GLN A 694 -19.78 -16.23 -21.95
CA GLN A 694 -20.65 -15.55 -21.00
C GLN A 694 -21.82 -16.43 -20.54
N ALA A 695 -22.39 -17.23 -21.45
CA ALA A 695 -23.51 -18.12 -21.15
C ALA A 695 -23.13 -19.23 -20.17
N GLN A 696 -21.96 -19.86 -20.37
CA GLN A 696 -21.43 -20.88 -19.45
C GLN A 696 -21.17 -20.27 -18.07
N ASN A 697 -20.48 -19.12 -18.04
CA ASN A 697 -20.17 -18.45 -16.79
C ASN A 697 -21.43 -18.08 -16.00
N LEU A 698 -22.43 -17.52 -16.69
CA LEU A 698 -23.71 -17.15 -16.08
C LEU A 698 -24.51 -18.36 -15.59
N ALA A 699 -24.46 -19.48 -16.32
CA ALA A 699 -25.10 -20.72 -15.90
C ALA A 699 -24.46 -21.27 -14.61
N LEU A 700 -23.13 -21.27 -14.52
CA LEU A 700 -22.40 -21.70 -13.33
C LEU A 700 -22.67 -20.77 -12.15
N TYR A 701 -22.59 -19.45 -12.36
CA TYR A 701 -22.91 -18.45 -11.33
C TYR A 701 -24.31 -18.66 -10.75
N ASN A 702 -25.32 -18.80 -11.62
CA ASN A 702 -26.69 -19.04 -11.18
C ASN A 702 -26.88 -20.41 -10.53
N ASN A 703 -26.10 -21.42 -10.88
CA ASN A 703 -26.14 -22.69 -10.16
C ASN A 703 -25.69 -22.50 -8.69
N LEU A 704 -24.58 -21.78 -8.49
CA LEU A 704 -24.00 -21.53 -7.17
C LEU A 704 -24.83 -20.59 -6.30
N TYR A 705 -25.36 -19.50 -6.87
CA TYR A 705 -25.89 -18.38 -6.07
C TYR A 705 -27.39 -18.13 -6.19
N ARG A 706 -28.15 -18.88 -7.02
CA ARG A 706 -29.58 -18.59 -7.22
C ARG A 706 -30.42 -18.71 -5.95
N THR A 707 -30.02 -19.54 -4.99
CA THR A 707 -30.78 -19.71 -3.75
C THR A 707 -30.64 -18.51 -2.83
N GLN A 708 -29.52 -17.78 -2.90
CA GLN A 708 -29.25 -16.59 -2.11
C GLN A 708 -29.62 -15.29 -2.85
N LEU A 709 -29.38 -15.23 -4.16
CA LEU A 709 -29.45 -13.99 -4.95
C LEU A 709 -30.55 -13.98 -6.01
N GLY A 710 -31.27 -15.10 -6.20
CA GLY A 710 -32.14 -15.31 -7.35
C GLY A 710 -31.37 -15.46 -8.66
N THR A 711 -32.09 -15.62 -9.77
CA THR A 711 -31.47 -15.69 -11.10
C THR A 711 -30.92 -14.32 -11.50
N SER A 712 -29.62 -14.27 -11.73
CA SER A 712 -28.89 -13.07 -12.12
C SER A 712 -28.66 -13.01 -13.62
N THR A 713 -28.54 -11.79 -14.15
CA THR A 713 -28.00 -11.48 -15.48
C THR A 713 -26.50 -11.24 -15.41
N MET A 714 -25.79 -11.33 -16.54
CA MET A 714 -24.34 -11.05 -16.54
C MET A 714 -24.01 -9.62 -16.11
N THR A 715 -24.83 -8.64 -16.47
CA THR A 715 -24.62 -7.25 -16.03
C THR A 715 -24.61 -7.17 -14.50
N GLN A 716 -25.56 -7.83 -13.82
CA GLN A 716 -25.59 -7.88 -12.36
C GLN A 716 -24.40 -8.64 -11.76
N VAL A 717 -23.88 -9.67 -12.45
CA VAL A 717 -22.63 -10.35 -12.04
C VAL A 717 -21.46 -9.37 -12.12
N LEU A 718 -21.29 -8.69 -13.25
CA LEU A 718 -20.19 -7.73 -13.46
C LEU A 718 -20.29 -6.51 -12.54
N ASP A 719 -21.49 -6.01 -12.25
CA ASP A 719 -21.69 -4.88 -11.33
C ASP A 719 -21.27 -5.26 -9.89
N ARG A 720 -21.60 -6.47 -9.45
CA ARG A 720 -21.16 -6.98 -8.14
C ARG A 720 -19.66 -7.23 -8.08
N GLU A 721 -19.07 -7.80 -9.14
CA GLU A 721 -17.62 -7.98 -9.24
C GLU A 721 -16.87 -6.65 -9.27
N ALA A 722 -17.38 -5.66 -10.01
CA ALA A 722 -16.81 -4.32 -10.04
C ALA A 722 -16.85 -3.66 -8.66
N ALA A 723 -17.96 -3.78 -7.93
CA ALA A 723 -18.06 -3.28 -6.56
C ALA A 723 -17.05 -3.95 -5.61
N ARG A 724 -16.93 -5.28 -5.68
CA ARG A 724 -15.99 -6.07 -4.87
C ARG A 724 -14.54 -5.72 -5.15
N VAL A 725 -14.14 -5.69 -6.42
CA VAL A 725 -12.77 -5.32 -6.84
C VAL A 725 -12.46 -3.89 -6.45
N LEU A 726 -13.40 -2.95 -6.64
CA LEU A 726 -13.20 -1.56 -6.27
C LEU A 726 -12.99 -1.39 -4.75
N SER A 727 -13.76 -2.09 -3.91
CA SER A 727 -13.55 -2.07 -2.46
C SER A 727 -12.14 -2.54 -2.08
N ASN A 728 -11.66 -3.62 -2.69
CA ASN A 728 -10.29 -4.12 -2.45
C ASN A 728 -9.21 -3.14 -2.92
N MET A 729 -9.38 -2.53 -4.10
CA MET A 729 -8.46 -1.53 -4.63
C MET A 729 -8.44 -0.25 -3.78
N MET A 730 -9.58 0.19 -3.26
CA MET A 730 -9.67 1.32 -2.33
C MET A 730 -9.08 0.97 -0.95
N ALA A 731 -9.14 -0.29 -0.53
CA ALA A 731 -8.35 -0.75 0.61
C ALA A 731 -6.84 -0.80 0.31
N LEU A 732 -6.39 -0.50 -0.92
CA LEU A 732 -4.99 -0.58 -1.37
C LEU A 732 -4.39 -1.99 -1.21
N ARG A 733 -5.23 -3.00 -1.41
CA ARG A 733 -4.79 -4.39 -1.53
C ARG A 733 -4.01 -4.55 -2.83
N LYS A 734 -2.86 -5.22 -2.73
CA LYS A 734 -1.89 -5.40 -3.83
C LYS A 734 -1.93 -6.82 -4.41
N ASP A 735 -2.90 -7.60 -3.94
CA ASP A 735 -3.23 -8.96 -4.35
C ASP A 735 -3.66 -8.95 -5.84
N PRO A 736 -3.18 -9.89 -6.68
CA PRO A 736 -3.67 -10.07 -8.05
C PRO A 736 -5.13 -10.52 -8.12
#